data_AF-A0A8B6LTR1-F1
#
_entry.id   AF-A0A8B6LTR1-F1
#
_cell.length_a   1.000
_cell.length_b   1.000
_cell.length_c   1.000
_cell.angle_alpha   90.00
_cell.angle_beta   90.00
_cell.angle_gamma   90.00
#
_symmetry.space_group_name_H-M   'P 1'
#
loop_
_entity.id
_entity.type
_entity.pdbx_description
1 polymer ?
#
loop_
_entity_poly.entity_id
_entity_poly.type
_entity_poly.pdbx_seq_one_letter_code
_entity_poly.pdbx_strand_id
1 'polypeptide(L)'
;MPPIPASLAPRRRPPRWLEWAVLSLVAAALVFVLEGSGLLRRPNRLLQDGLIALQMRDLTHGEVIIVVIDDKSVAALGRWPWRRSFHAALIDDIGKDGPRAIGMDLLLSEPDQRFPGDDVVLAGALARSGRVVLPSMMQNLGGDPVVVAPIPLLAHSAAGLGLVHLPIDDDGVARNVYLREGLAGRMQDHFSVAMLAAGGKGIVPAELPGLAEVERRMEDPVSGQVLAWQRSHRMIVPFAGPPGHFRHVSYVDVLDGVVPPGTFRDKFVLVGATAAGLGDLYATPVAGRPQLMSGVEISANVLDSLLGGHSIAAVPAWLDAALNLLAVLLALAGLAFLGPLAALLLTVGLIAALPLAAAIAMLGFRLQFSPAAGMLGLGLTYALWSWRRLDAATRYLVDELRQLRASGGMMPIPAGPLAPRGDFLDRRMEALRQAAQQLRDLHRFVSDSLEGLPDAVLVCDRLGTVLLANAAAARHFGVDSDQRLRGALLPVLMSDVLSQQDHQPVITVDALAAAAGVHSAAARDGRARDLLVKQVPSFSGGGVHSGWILSVVDVSALRQAERQRDDAMRFLGHDLRAPQASILTLLELRRQNPAAMTDAQFHQRLERHATKAMALSDDFIQLVRAQSSGYRIERCNLVDLLRECIDDQWETLRRRKLRIVMAPSPQEATSLIDRELVARAIGNLLGNALKFSREGAWITCAVEALGADWAVRVEDEGPGIDEALQAQLFEPFVRGRSGTQVDGAGLGLAFVRTVAQRHGGKVLLDSAPGRGSAFRLVLAQAPDAPPPERGQREAPA
;
A
#
# COMPACT_ATOMS: atom_id res chain seq x y z
N MET A 1 -1.42 29.43 30.37
CA MET A 1 -1.15 29.14 28.94
C MET A 1 0.25 29.66 28.59
N PRO A 2 1.26 28.78 28.45
CA PRO A 2 2.52 29.17 27.81
C PRO A 2 2.35 29.07 26.27
N PRO A 3 3.18 29.79 25.48
CA PRO A 3 3.04 29.84 24.04
C PRO A 3 3.49 28.54 23.39
N ILE A 4 2.73 28.08 22.40
CA ILE A 4 3.03 26.92 21.55
C ILE A 4 4.28 27.26 20.70
N PRO A 5 5.34 26.42 20.69
CA PRO A 5 6.50 26.67 19.86
C PRO A 5 6.15 26.47 18.38
N ALA A 6 6.36 27.53 17.60
CA ALA A 6 6.31 27.51 16.15
C ALA A 6 7.53 26.75 15.59
N SER A 7 7.41 25.43 15.43
CA SER A 7 8.37 24.69 14.60
C SER A 7 7.71 23.46 14.01
N LEU A 8 7.25 23.60 12.77
CA LEU A 8 7.31 22.59 11.69
C LEU A 8 6.68 23.22 10.43
N ALA A 9 7.31 24.29 9.94
CA ALA A 9 7.06 24.72 8.56
C ALA A 9 7.44 23.55 7.63
N PRO A 10 6.62 23.20 6.62
CA PRO A 10 6.94 22.13 5.70
C PRO A 10 8.26 22.48 5.00
N ARG A 11 9.28 21.62 5.15
CA ARG A 11 10.54 21.74 4.40
C ARG A 11 10.18 21.93 2.92
N ARG A 12 10.48 23.11 2.37
CA ARG A 12 10.30 23.41 0.94
C ARG A 12 11.02 22.32 0.15
N ARG A 13 10.25 21.46 -0.51
CA ARG A 13 10.81 20.39 -1.34
C ARG A 13 11.63 21.05 -2.47
N PRO A 14 12.79 20.49 -2.83
CA PRO A 14 13.53 21.00 -3.99
C PRO A 14 12.60 20.95 -5.20
N PRO A 15 12.67 21.96 -6.09
CA PRO A 15 11.84 21.99 -7.27
C PRO A 15 12.18 20.79 -8.16
N ARG A 16 11.16 20.14 -8.76
CA ARG A 16 11.29 18.88 -9.53
C ARG A 16 12.40 18.93 -10.59
N TRP A 17 12.71 20.11 -11.15
CA TRP A 17 13.78 20.29 -12.14
C TRP A 17 15.18 20.03 -11.57
N LEU A 18 15.42 20.31 -10.28
CA LEU A 18 16.72 20.07 -9.63
C LEU A 18 17.03 18.57 -9.56
N GLU A 19 16.01 17.77 -9.26
CA GLU A 19 16.17 16.31 -9.21
C GLU A 19 16.44 15.71 -10.60
N TRP A 20 15.80 16.24 -11.63
CA TRP A 20 16.08 15.85 -13.02
C TRP A 20 17.48 16.28 -13.47
N ALA A 21 17.93 17.47 -13.09
CA ALA A 21 19.29 17.93 -13.37
C ALA A 21 20.34 17.02 -12.71
N VAL A 22 20.13 16.62 -11.45
CA VAL A 22 21.01 15.66 -10.76
C VAL A 22 21.01 14.30 -11.45
N LEU A 23 19.84 13.78 -11.83
CA LEU A 23 19.75 12.48 -12.48
C LEU A 23 20.44 12.49 -13.86
N SER A 24 20.28 13.57 -14.63
CA SER A 24 20.99 13.78 -15.89
C SER A 24 22.51 13.88 -15.69
N LEU A 25 22.96 14.61 -14.66
CA LEU A 25 24.38 14.73 -14.34
C LEU A 25 24.99 13.37 -13.95
N VAL A 26 24.28 12.60 -13.13
CA VAL A 26 24.72 11.25 -12.72
C VAL A 26 24.76 10.31 -13.92
N ALA A 27 23.75 10.33 -14.79
CA ALA A 27 23.73 9.51 -15.99
C ALA A 27 24.88 9.88 -16.96
N ALA A 28 25.15 11.18 -17.14
CA ALA A 28 26.25 11.66 -17.96
C ALA A 28 27.62 11.26 -17.39
N ALA A 29 27.83 11.45 -16.09
CA ALA A 29 29.04 11.05 -15.40
C ALA A 29 29.26 9.53 -15.49
N LEU A 30 28.19 8.75 -15.36
CA LEU A 30 28.24 7.30 -15.49
C LEU A 30 28.68 6.86 -16.89
N VAL A 31 28.12 7.42 -17.96
CA VAL A 31 28.54 7.11 -19.34
C VAL A 31 30.03 7.42 -19.52
N PHE A 32 30.45 8.61 -19.09
CA PHE A 32 31.85 9.05 -19.19
C PHE A 32 32.81 8.12 -18.43
N VAL A 33 32.45 7.72 -17.20
CA VAL A 33 33.24 6.78 -16.40
C VAL A 33 33.28 5.39 -17.04
N LEU A 34 32.16 4.89 -17.55
CA LEU A 34 32.10 3.58 -18.21
C LEU A 34 33.00 3.52 -19.44
N GLU A 35 33.01 4.59 -20.24
CA GLU A 35 33.83 4.71 -21.44
C GLU A 35 35.33 4.80 -21.10
N GLY A 36 35.69 5.60 -20.09
CA GLY A 36 37.08 5.71 -19.62
C GLY A 36 37.60 4.47 -18.89
N SER A 37 36.73 3.68 -18.25
CA SER A 37 37.13 2.54 -17.40
C SER A 37 37.64 1.32 -18.17
N GLY A 38 37.28 1.18 -19.46
CA GLY A 38 37.57 -0.02 -20.24
C GLY A 38 36.75 -1.26 -19.87
N LEU A 39 35.85 -1.20 -18.89
CA LEU A 39 34.97 -2.32 -18.47
C LEU A 39 34.13 -2.88 -19.63
N LEU A 40 33.79 -2.03 -20.60
CA LEU A 40 32.94 -2.37 -21.74
C LEU A 40 33.72 -2.67 -23.03
N ARG A 41 35.05 -2.87 -22.95
CA ARG A 41 35.87 -3.26 -24.11
C ARG A 41 35.42 -4.58 -24.74
N ARG A 42 35.13 -5.60 -23.92
CA ARG A 42 34.71 -6.93 -24.41
C ARG A 42 33.42 -6.91 -25.24
N PRO A 43 32.29 -6.35 -24.76
CA PRO A 43 31.07 -6.32 -25.57
C PRO A 43 31.23 -5.48 -26.85
N ASN A 44 31.99 -4.38 -26.82
CA ASN A 44 32.30 -3.61 -28.02
C ASN A 44 33.12 -4.42 -29.03
N ARG A 45 34.12 -5.19 -28.58
CA ARG A 45 34.92 -6.07 -29.45
C ARG A 45 34.11 -7.20 -30.07
N LEU A 46 33.17 -7.80 -29.33
CA LEU A 46 32.28 -8.82 -29.90
C LEU A 46 31.43 -8.26 -31.04
N LEU A 47 30.89 -7.05 -30.87
CA LEU A 47 30.16 -6.37 -31.94
C LEU A 47 31.09 -6.04 -33.12
N GLN A 48 32.29 -5.51 -32.83
CA GLN A 48 33.30 -5.20 -33.84
C GLN A 48 33.67 -6.44 -34.67
N ASP A 49 33.97 -7.56 -34.02
CA ASP A 49 34.38 -8.79 -34.69
C ASP A 49 33.27 -9.32 -35.61
N GLY A 50 32.02 -9.29 -35.14
CA GLY A 50 30.87 -9.64 -35.96
C GLY A 50 30.70 -8.72 -37.17
N LEU A 51 30.92 -7.42 -37.01
CA LEU A 51 30.84 -6.46 -38.13
C LEU A 51 32.00 -6.61 -39.12
N ILE A 52 33.22 -6.89 -38.67
CA ILE A 52 34.37 -7.20 -39.54
C ILE A 52 34.07 -8.47 -40.35
N ALA A 53 33.55 -9.52 -39.71
CA ALA A 53 33.21 -10.77 -40.39
C ALA A 53 32.11 -10.60 -41.45
N LEU A 54 31.21 -9.62 -41.30
CA LEU A 54 30.21 -9.27 -42.31
C LEU A 54 30.79 -8.50 -43.51
N GLN A 55 32.02 -8.00 -43.42
CA GLN A 55 32.70 -7.22 -44.47
C GLN A 55 33.65 -8.05 -45.35
N MET A 56 33.53 -9.39 -45.33
CA MET A 56 34.28 -10.27 -46.22
C MET A 56 34.06 -9.88 -47.68
N ARG A 57 35.13 -9.96 -48.49
CA ARG A 57 35.18 -9.46 -49.87
C ARG A 57 35.89 -10.46 -50.78
N ASP A 58 35.42 -10.60 -52.02
CA ASP A 58 36.08 -11.47 -52.99
C ASP A 58 37.34 -10.84 -53.59
N LEU A 59 38.45 -11.60 -53.59
CA LEU A 59 39.75 -11.20 -54.11
C LEU A 59 40.02 -11.72 -55.53
N THR A 60 38.99 -11.89 -56.36
CA THR A 60 39.02 -12.67 -57.62
C THR A 60 40.12 -12.32 -58.64
N HIS A 61 40.74 -11.14 -58.56
CA HIS A 61 41.89 -10.75 -59.40
C HIS A 61 43.07 -10.17 -58.60
N GLY A 62 43.14 -10.48 -57.30
CA GLY A 62 43.92 -9.82 -56.23
C GLY A 62 45.27 -9.20 -56.66
N GLU A 63 45.52 -7.98 -56.21
CA GLU A 63 46.80 -7.28 -56.42
C GLU A 63 47.93 -7.85 -55.57
N VAL A 64 47.60 -8.61 -54.54
CA VAL A 64 48.54 -9.22 -53.59
C VAL A 64 48.56 -10.74 -53.79
N ILE A 65 49.76 -11.31 -53.92
CA ILE A 65 50.02 -12.75 -53.99
C ILE A 65 50.97 -13.11 -52.85
N ILE A 66 50.72 -14.24 -52.18
CA ILE A 66 51.57 -14.72 -51.09
C ILE A 66 52.35 -15.96 -51.55
N VAL A 67 53.67 -15.86 -51.59
CA VAL A 67 54.59 -16.98 -51.75
C VAL A 67 54.88 -17.58 -50.38
N VAL A 68 54.41 -18.79 -50.15
CA VAL A 68 54.42 -19.43 -48.83
C VAL A 68 55.61 -20.36 -48.65
N ILE A 69 56.32 -20.20 -47.54
CA ILE A 69 57.23 -21.22 -47.02
C ILE A 69 56.35 -22.22 -46.27
N ASP A 70 55.84 -23.19 -47.03
CA ASP A 70 54.91 -24.23 -46.59
C ASP A 70 55.61 -25.57 -46.33
N ASP A 71 54.87 -26.53 -45.79
CA ASP A 71 55.40 -27.86 -45.47
C ASP A 71 55.96 -28.58 -46.72
N LYS A 72 55.38 -28.31 -47.90
CA LYS A 72 55.87 -28.81 -49.20
C LYS A 72 57.28 -28.30 -49.49
N SER A 73 57.51 -27.00 -49.28
CA SER A 73 58.82 -26.38 -49.52
C SER A 73 59.87 -26.84 -48.49
N VAL A 74 59.48 -27.03 -47.22
CA VAL A 74 60.35 -27.63 -46.18
C VAL A 74 60.72 -29.07 -46.50
N ALA A 75 59.77 -29.87 -47.00
CA ALA A 75 60.04 -31.24 -47.41
C ALA A 75 61.02 -31.33 -48.60
N ALA A 76 60.93 -30.39 -49.55
CA ALA A 76 61.76 -30.38 -50.75
C ALA A 76 63.16 -29.78 -50.54
N LEU A 77 63.27 -28.65 -49.85
CA LEU A 77 64.52 -27.89 -49.67
C LEU A 77 65.28 -28.28 -48.40
N GLY A 78 64.66 -29.06 -47.52
CA GLY A 78 65.25 -29.55 -46.28
C GLY A 78 65.04 -28.63 -45.08
N ARG A 79 65.87 -28.82 -44.04
CA ARG A 79 65.71 -28.17 -42.74
C ARG A 79 65.97 -26.65 -42.81
N TRP A 80 65.04 -25.88 -42.24
CA TRP A 80 65.16 -24.43 -42.02
C TRP A 80 66.16 -24.06 -40.90
N PRO A 81 66.85 -22.90 -40.95
CA PRO A 81 66.86 -21.90 -42.02
C PRO A 81 67.62 -22.36 -43.27
N TRP A 82 67.12 -21.96 -44.45
CA TRP A 82 67.73 -22.30 -45.73
C TRP A 82 68.86 -21.35 -46.12
N ARG A 83 69.64 -21.76 -47.14
CA ARG A 83 70.74 -20.97 -47.70
C ARG A 83 70.25 -19.67 -48.32
N ARG A 84 70.97 -18.56 -48.13
CA ARG A 84 70.61 -17.25 -48.70
C ARG A 84 70.58 -17.26 -50.23
N SER A 85 71.33 -18.16 -50.88
CA SER A 85 71.28 -18.35 -52.33
C SER A 85 69.90 -18.78 -52.83
N PHE A 86 69.11 -19.53 -52.06
CA PHE A 86 67.73 -19.89 -52.44
C PHE A 86 66.80 -18.69 -52.37
N HIS A 87 67.01 -17.77 -51.43
CA HIS A 87 66.26 -16.51 -51.37
C HIS A 87 66.64 -15.58 -52.52
N ALA A 88 67.92 -15.54 -52.88
CA ALA A 88 68.41 -14.80 -54.04
C ALA A 88 67.78 -15.31 -55.35
N ALA A 89 67.78 -16.63 -55.56
CA ALA A 89 67.13 -17.25 -56.72
C ALA A 89 65.64 -16.96 -56.78
N LEU A 90 64.93 -17.06 -55.64
CA LEU A 90 63.51 -16.74 -55.56
C LEU A 90 63.24 -15.28 -55.99
N ILE A 91 64.02 -14.32 -55.49
CA ILE A 91 63.87 -12.91 -55.86
C ILE A 91 64.09 -12.73 -57.37
N ASP A 92 65.13 -13.36 -57.93
CA ASP A 92 65.42 -13.25 -59.36
C ASP A 92 64.30 -13.89 -60.21
N ASP A 93 63.73 -15.04 -59.79
CA ASP A 93 62.66 -15.73 -60.48
C ASP A 93 61.34 -14.96 -60.46
N ILE A 94 60.94 -14.43 -59.30
CA ILE A 94 59.77 -13.53 -59.18
C ILE A 94 60.04 -12.24 -59.98
N GLY A 95 61.28 -11.73 -59.94
CA GLY A 95 61.70 -10.50 -60.61
C GLY A 95 61.56 -10.53 -62.12
N LYS A 96 61.65 -11.71 -62.77
CA LYS A 96 61.46 -11.88 -64.23
C LYS A 96 60.10 -11.39 -64.72
N ASP A 97 59.07 -11.50 -63.89
CA ASP A 97 57.70 -11.07 -64.23
C ASP A 97 57.45 -9.57 -64.02
N GLY A 98 58.39 -8.84 -63.37
CA GLY A 98 58.24 -7.42 -63.08
C GLY A 98 57.16 -7.09 -62.03
N PRO A 99 57.24 -7.64 -60.81
CA PRO A 99 56.29 -7.34 -59.73
C PRO A 99 56.40 -5.89 -59.27
N ARG A 100 55.34 -5.30 -58.71
CA ARG A 100 55.39 -3.93 -58.16
C ARG A 100 56.37 -3.83 -56.99
N ALA A 101 56.24 -4.73 -56.02
CA ALA A 101 57.17 -4.86 -54.90
C ALA A 101 57.19 -6.31 -54.41
N ILE A 102 58.32 -6.70 -53.81
CA ILE A 102 58.49 -8.00 -53.15
C ILE A 102 58.74 -7.74 -51.67
N GLY A 103 57.82 -8.13 -50.80
CA GLY A 103 58.01 -8.09 -49.36
C GLY A 103 58.51 -9.43 -48.88
N MET A 104 59.74 -9.49 -48.38
CA MET A 104 60.32 -10.72 -47.86
C MET A 104 60.24 -10.77 -46.33
N ASP A 105 59.15 -11.29 -45.78
CA ASP A 105 58.91 -11.39 -44.33
C ASP A 105 59.78 -12.48 -43.67
N LEU A 106 61.10 -12.25 -43.70
CA LEU A 106 62.15 -13.06 -43.10
C LEU A 106 63.13 -12.14 -42.37
N LEU A 107 63.26 -12.30 -41.05
CA LEU A 107 64.20 -11.50 -40.26
C LEU A 107 65.63 -12.02 -40.45
N LEU A 108 66.44 -11.27 -41.20
CA LEU A 108 67.83 -11.62 -41.54
C LEU A 108 68.83 -10.84 -40.68
N SER A 109 68.65 -10.88 -39.35
CA SER A 109 69.40 -10.06 -38.38
C SER A 109 70.82 -10.55 -38.10
N GLU A 110 71.13 -11.80 -38.46
CA GLU A 110 72.44 -12.42 -38.26
C GLU A 110 73.09 -12.83 -39.59
N PRO A 111 74.43 -12.70 -39.72
CA PRO A 111 75.16 -13.20 -40.88
C PRO A 111 75.05 -14.72 -41.03
N ASP A 112 75.05 -15.21 -42.26
CA ASP A 112 75.08 -16.65 -42.50
C ASP A 112 76.47 -17.21 -42.12
N GLN A 113 76.54 -17.90 -40.97
CA GLN A 113 77.79 -18.49 -40.48
C GLN A 113 78.21 -19.73 -41.27
N ARG A 114 77.27 -20.42 -41.94
CA ARG A 114 77.53 -21.68 -42.63
C ARG A 114 77.96 -21.44 -44.07
N PHE A 115 77.40 -20.41 -44.71
CA PHE A 115 77.73 -19.99 -46.07
C PHE A 115 77.87 -18.46 -46.16
N PRO A 116 78.95 -17.86 -45.64
CA PRO A 116 79.10 -16.40 -45.56
C PRO A 116 79.04 -15.67 -46.91
N GLY A 117 79.43 -16.36 -48.00
CA GLY A 117 79.34 -15.80 -49.36
C GLY A 117 77.90 -15.61 -49.84
N ASP A 118 76.94 -16.35 -49.29
CA ASP A 118 75.55 -16.32 -49.76
C ASP A 118 74.84 -15.01 -49.33
N ASP A 119 75.30 -14.33 -48.27
CA ASP A 119 74.80 -12.99 -47.90
C ASP A 119 75.10 -11.95 -49.00
N VAL A 120 76.27 -12.07 -49.66
CA VAL A 120 76.63 -11.21 -50.80
C VAL A 120 75.80 -11.55 -52.03
N VAL A 121 75.53 -12.84 -52.26
CA VAL A 121 74.65 -13.30 -53.36
C VAL A 121 73.25 -12.73 -53.20
N LEU A 122 72.70 -12.79 -51.99
CA LEU A 122 71.39 -12.23 -51.67
C LEU A 122 71.38 -10.70 -51.79
N ALA A 123 72.39 -10.01 -51.25
CA ALA A 123 72.54 -8.55 -51.42
C ALA A 123 72.53 -8.15 -52.91
N GLY A 124 73.21 -8.92 -53.76
CA GLY A 124 73.21 -8.73 -55.20
C GLY A 124 71.82 -8.88 -55.83
N ALA A 125 71.02 -9.89 -55.41
CA ALA A 125 69.66 -10.08 -55.90
C ALA A 125 68.72 -8.94 -55.46
N LEU A 126 68.83 -8.50 -54.19
CA LEU A 126 68.08 -7.35 -53.67
C LEU A 126 68.36 -6.08 -54.50
N ALA A 127 69.64 -5.80 -54.75
CA ALA A 127 70.07 -4.63 -55.52
C ALA A 127 69.65 -4.70 -57.00
N ARG A 128 69.70 -5.89 -57.63
CA ARG A 128 69.23 -6.09 -59.02
C ARG A 128 67.73 -5.88 -59.16
N SER A 129 66.95 -6.42 -58.22
CA SER A 129 65.50 -6.28 -58.23
C SER A 129 65.08 -4.82 -57.98
N GLY A 130 65.72 -4.15 -57.02
CA GLY A 130 65.42 -2.76 -56.64
C GLY A 130 64.00 -2.53 -56.11
N ARG A 131 63.25 -3.62 -55.85
CA ARG A 131 61.83 -3.61 -55.44
C ARG A 131 61.57 -4.44 -54.18
N VAL A 132 62.62 -4.94 -53.52
CA VAL A 132 62.49 -5.83 -52.37
C VAL A 132 62.49 -5.05 -51.06
N VAL A 133 61.50 -5.27 -50.21
CA VAL A 133 61.41 -4.73 -48.85
C VAL A 133 61.69 -5.83 -47.85
N LEU A 134 62.55 -5.53 -46.87
CA LEU A 134 62.88 -6.45 -45.78
C LEU A 134 62.25 -5.98 -44.46
N PRO A 135 61.86 -6.92 -43.58
CA PRO A 135 61.25 -6.61 -42.30
C PRO A 135 62.31 -6.18 -41.30
N SER A 136 61.94 -5.22 -40.47
CA SER A 136 62.51 -5.02 -39.14
C SER A 136 61.49 -5.51 -38.11
N MET A 137 61.95 -5.91 -36.93
CA MET A 137 61.06 -6.37 -35.85
C MET A 137 61.35 -5.58 -34.57
N MET A 138 60.30 -5.25 -33.83
CA MET A 138 60.41 -4.72 -32.47
C MET A 138 60.61 -5.88 -31.49
N GLN A 139 61.72 -5.90 -30.77
CA GLN A 139 61.97 -6.85 -29.67
C GLN A 139 62.10 -6.09 -28.36
N ASN A 140 61.73 -6.73 -27.27
CA ASN A 140 61.89 -6.16 -25.94
C ASN A 140 63.13 -6.77 -25.27
N LEU A 141 64.25 -6.03 -25.26
CA LEU A 141 65.50 -6.46 -24.63
C LEU A 141 65.67 -5.77 -23.29
N GLY A 142 65.54 -6.53 -22.20
CA GLY A 142 65.75 -6.01 -20.84
C GLY A 142 64.72 -4.95 -20.39
N GLY A 143 63.54 -4.92 -21.01
CA GLY A 143 62.49 -3.94 -20.74
C GLY A 143 62.43 -2.80 -21.77
N ASP A 144 63.48 -2.60 -22.56
CA ASP A 144 63.54 -1.57 -23.60
C ASP A 144 63.17 -2.10 -24.99
N PRO A 145 62.33 -1.38 -25.76
CA PRO A 145 61.98 -1.73 -27.12
C PRO A 145 63.12 -1.38 -28.06
N VAL A 146 63.67 -2.40 -28.70
CA VAL A 146 64.74 -2.28 -29.70
C VAL A 146 64.22 -2.74 -31.05
N VAL A 147 64.54 -1.99 -32.09
CA VAL A 147 64.28 -2.43 -33.46
C VAL A 147 65.44 -3.27 -33.96
N VAL A 148 65.18 -4.55 -34.20
CA VAL A 148 66.11 -5.48 -34.82
C VAL A 148 65.91 -5.39 -36.34
N ALA A 149 66.95 -4.94 -37.04
CA ALA A 149 66.96 -4.82 -38.50
C ALA A 149 67.78 -5.97 -39.13
N PRO A 150 67.64 -6.21 -40.45
CA PRO A 150 68.53 -7.10 -41.17
C PRO A 150 70.00 -6.66 -41.06
N ILE A 151 70.94 -7.58 -41.30
CA ILE A 151 72.37 -7.23 -41.33
C ILE A 151 72.63 -6.05 -42.27
N PRO A 152 73.57 -5.14 -41.95
CA PRO A 152 73.77 -3.90 -42.70
C PRO A 152 73.92 -4.12 -44.21
N LEU A 153 74.61 -5.19 -44.64
CA LEU A 153 74.79 -5.50 -46.06
C LEU A 153 73.43 -5.65 -46.78
N LEU A 154 72.51 -6.43 -46.22
CA LEU A 154 71.19 -6.69 -46.81
C LEU A 154 70.28 -5.46 -46.68
N ALA A 155 70.34 -4.78 -45.53
CA ALA A 155 69.55 -3.58 -45.26
C ALA A 155 69.81 -2.45 -46.26
N HIS A 156 71.08 -2.21 -46.64
CA HIS A 156 71.42 -1.19 -47.63
C HIS A 156 71.11 -1.60 -49.08
N SER A 157 71.02 -2.91 -49.37
CA SER A 157 70.69 -3.40 -50.72
C SER A 157 69.18 -3.53 -50.97
N ALA A 158 68.35 -3.54 -49.92
CA ALA A 158 66.90 -3.55 -50.03
C ALA A 158 66.36 -2.20 -50.52
N ALA A 159 65.22 -2.23 -51.22
CA ALA A 159 64.49 -1.03 -51.65
C ALA A 159 63.90 -0.24 -50.48
N GLY A 160 63.64 -0.93 -49.37
CA GLY A 160 63.15 -0.34 -48.13
C GLY A 160 63.17 -1.31 -46.96
N LEU A 161 63.03 -0.77 -45.76
CA LEU A 161 62.81 -1.52 -44.54
C LEU A 161 61.45 -1.14 -43.98
N GLY A 162 60.71 -2.13 -43.45
CA GLY A 162 59.44 -1.86 -42.80
C GLY A 162 59.24 -2.70 -41.56
N LEU A 163 58.64 -2.12 -40.54
CA LEU A 163 58.46 -2.78 -39.27
C LEU A 163 57.30 -3.78 -39.32
N VAL A 164 57.58 -5.04 -38.97
CA VAL A 164 56.60 -6.10 -38.77
C VAL A 164 56.37 -6.20 -37.26
N HIS A 165 55.35 -5.50 -36.80
CA HIS A 165 54.88 -5.60 -35.42
C HIS A 165 53.37 -5.47 -35.38
N LEU A 166 52.75 -6.42 -34.67
CA LEU A 166 51.31 -6.60 -34.63
C LEU A 166 50.85 -6.50 -33.16
N PRO A 167 50.20 -5.39 -32.76
CA PRO A 167 49.70 -5.26 -31.40
C PRO A 167 48.57 -6.27 -31.18
N ILE A 168 48.73 -7.13 -30.17
CA ILE A 168 47.72 -8.09 -29.74
C ILE A 168 46.87 -7.45 -28.65
N ASP A 169 45.54 -7.53 -28.79
CA ASP A 169 44.61 -7.08 -27.75
C ASP A 169 44.71 -7.97 -26.48
N ASP A 170 44.20 -7.50 -25.34
CA ASP A 170 44.16 -8.22 -24.06
C ASP A 170 43.36 -9.54 -24.07
N ASP A 171 42.62 -9.81 -25.15
CA ASP A 171 41.94 -11.09 -25.39
C ASP A 171 42.70 -12.03 -26.33
N GLY A 172 43.93 -11.68 -26.73
CA GLY A 172 44.79 -12.50 -27.57
C GLY A 172 44.50 -12.41 -29.07
N VAL A 173 43.62 -11.50 -29.50
CA VAL A 173 43.21 -11.35 -30.91
C VAL A 173 43.90 -10.13 -31.53
N ALA A 174 44.40 -10.28 -32.76
CA ALA A 174 44.97 -9.19 -33.53
C ALA A 174 43.88 -8.47 -34.35
N ARG A 175 43.63 -7.20 -34.03
CA ARG A 175 42.63 -6.36 -34.72
C ARG A 175 43.18 -5.08 -35.31
N ASN A 176 44.30 -4.60 -34.79
CA ASN A 176 44.83 -3.27 -35.06
C ASN A 176 46.26 -3.36 -35.56
N VAL A 177 46.65 -2.37 -36.35
CA VAL A 177 48.05 -2.10 -36.72
C VAL A 177 48.32 -0.61 -36.59
N TYR A 178 49.58 -0.25 -36.39
CA TYR A 178 50.04 1.12 -36.48
C TYR A 178 50.83 1.27 -37.76
N LEU A 179 50.39 2.16 -38.65
CA LEU A 179 51.07 2.34 -39.94
C LEU A 179 52.44 3.00 -39.80
N ARG A 180 52.68 3.67 -38.67
CA ARG A 180 53.98 4.22 -38.28
C ARG A 180 54.22 4.05 -36.80
N GLU A 181 55.36 3.47 -36.46
CA GLU A 181 55.82 3.37 -35.08
C GLU A 181 57.35 3.26 -34.97
N GLY A 182 57.89 3.54 -33.80
CA GLY A 182 59.33 3.45 -33.56
C GLY A 182 59.78 4.25 -32.35
N LEU A 183 61.09 4.31 -32.15
CA LEU A 183 61.69 5.15 -31.11
C LEU A 183 61.51 6.64 -31.45
N ALA A 184 61.40 7.49 -30.44
CA ALA A 184 61.28 8.94 -30.62
C ALA A 184 62.40 9.48 -31.54
N GLY A 185 62.01 10.13 -32.64
CA GLY A 185 62.93 10.65 -33.67
C GLY A 185 63.36 9.64 -34.75
N ARG A 186 62.96 8.36 -34.63
CA ARG A 186 63.19 7.29 -35.63
C ARG A 186 61.92 6.46 -35.80
N MET A 187 60.85 7.10 -36.27
CA MET A 187 59.64 6.38 -36.69
C MET A 187 59.92 5.58 -37.95
N GLN A 188 59.44 4.34 -37.98
CA GLN A 188 59.50 3.46 -39.15
C GLN A 188 58.09 3.25 -39.68
N ASP A 189 58.00 3.10 -41.00
CA ASP A 189 56.77 2.71 -41.66
C ASP A 189 56.50 1.21 -41.40
N HIS A 190 55.24 0.85 -41.25
CA HIS A 190 54.81 -0.55 -41.21
C HIS A 190 55.24 -1.27 -42.49
N PHE A 191 55.51 -2.57 -42.40
CA PHE A 191 55.96 -3.39 -43.51
C PHE A 191 55.15 -3.20 -44.81
N SER A 192 53.81 -3.23 -44.72
CA SER A 192 52.92 -2.98 -45.86
C SER A 192 53.04 -1.57 -46.45
N VAL A 193 53.34 -0.54 -45.64
CA VAL A 193 53.53 0.85 -46.13
C VAL A 193 54.86 0.97 -46.86
N ALA A 194 55.93 0.35 -46.33
CA ALA A 194 57.22 0.28 -47.00
C ALA A 194 57.12 -0.45 -48.36
N MET A 195 56.31 -1.50 -48.45
CA MET A 195 56.01 -2.17 -49.72
C MET A 195 55.29 -1.27 -50.74
N LEU A 196 54.30 -0.48 -50.30
CA LEU A 196 53.64 0.49 -51.19
C LEU A 196 54.62 1.53 -51.73
N ALA A 197 55.52 2.02 -50.87
CA ALA A 197 56.56 2.96 -51.27
C ALA A 197 57.52 2.34 -52.32
N ALA A 198 57.91 1.07 -52.15
CA ALA A 198 58.73 0.35 -53.13
C ALA A 198 57.99 0.09 -54.45
N GLY A 199 56.65 0.02 -54.42
CA GLY A 199 55.79 -0.20 -55.59
C GLY A 199 55.73 0.96 -56.59
N GLY A 200 56.15 2.18 -56.20
CA GLY A 200 56.22 3.35 -57.07
C GLY A 200 55.62 4.63 -56.47
N LYS A 201 56.09 5.80 -56.96
CA LYS A 201 55.60 7.12 -56.53
C LYS A 201 54.14 7.33 -56.95
N GLY A 202 53.28 7.71 -56.01
CA GLY A 202 51.84 7.95 -56.22
C GLY A 202 50.91 6.81 -55.77
N ILE A 203 51.47 5.67 -55.34
CA ILE A 203 50.70 4.54 -54.78
C ILE A 203 50.50 4.71 -53.27
N VAL A 204 51.46 5.33 -52.58
CA VAL A 204 51.31 5.68 -51.16
C VAL A 204 50.25 6.79 -51.03
N PRO A 205 49.21 6.60 -50.20
CA PRO A 205 48.22 7.64 -49.94
C PRO A 205 48.87 8.95 -49.47
N ALA A 206 48.36 10.10 -49.94
CA ALA A 206 48.87 11.42 -49.55
C ALA A 206 48.75 11.66 -48.03
N GLU A 207 47.69 11.11 -47.42
CA GLU A 207 47.53 10.98 -45.97
C GLU A 207 47.31 9.50 -45.65
N LEU A 208 48.11 8.97 -44.71
CA LEU A 208 47.91 7.62 -44.20
C LEU A 208 46.61 7.56 -43.40
N PRO A 209 45.84 6.46 -43.47
CA PRO A 209 44.60 6.34 -42.72
C PRO A 209 44.85 6.09 -41.22
N GLY A 210 43.84 6.35 -40.41
CA GLY A 210 43.87 6.16 -38.97
C GLY A 210 44.12 7.44 -38.16
N LEU A 211 44.02 7.35 -36.84
CA LEU A 211 44.23 8.50 -35.96
C LEU A 211 45.73 8.87 -35.95
N ALA A 212 46.05 10.06 -36.47
CA ALA A 212 47.41 10.61 -36.51
C ALA A 212 47.98 11.00 -35.14
N GLU A 213 47.19 10.88 -34.08
CA GLU A 213 47.60 11.21 -32.72
C GLU A 213 48.73 10.27 -32.28
N VAL A 214 49.84 10.87 -31.85
CA VAL A 214 51.01 10.11 -31.41
C VAL A 214 50.74 9.57 -30.01
N GLU A 215 50.48 8.28 -29.89
CA GLU A 215 50.45 7.60 -28.59
C GLU A 215 51.87 7.59 -28.03
N ARG A 216 52.12 8.41 -26.99
CA ARG A 216 53.45 8.64 -26.38
C ARG A 216 53.76 7.72 -25.20
N ARG A 217 52.96 6.69 -24.93
CA ARG A 217 53.16 5.81 -23.77
C ARG A 217 53.02 4.35 -24.15
N MET A 218 54.16 3.67 -24.27
CA MET A 218 54.22 2.26 -23.92
C MET A 218 54.84 2.21 -22.53
N GLU A 219 54.03 1.88 -21.52
CA GLU A 219 54.54 1.59 -20.18
C GLU A 219 54.99 0.12 -20.18
N ASP A 220 56.23 -0.15 -19.80
CA ASP A 220 56.71 -1.51 -19.59
C ASP A 220 55.88 -2.14 -18.45
N PRO A 221 55.13 -3.23 -18.70
CA PRO A 221 54.28 -3.85 -17.69
C PRO A 221 55.04 -4.40 -16.49
N VAL A 222 56.37 -4.56 -16.57
CA VAL A 222 57.21 -5.09 -15.50
C VAL A 222 57.92 -3.98 -14.71
N SER A 223 58.51 -2.99 -15.39
CA SER A 223 59.27 -1.91 -14.74
C SER A 223 58.46 -0.64 -14.47
N GLY A 224 57.31 -0.47 -15.13
CA GLY A 224 56.52 0.76 -15.09
C GLY A 224 57.20 1.95 -15.78
N GLN A 225 58.33 1.75 -16.46
CA GLN A 225 58.99 2.82 -17.21
C GLN A 225 58.21 3.15 -18.49
N VAL A 226 58.07 4.46 -18.76
CA VAL A 226 57.55 4.94 -20.03
C VAL A 226 58.66 4.80 -21.07
N LEU A 227 58.49 3.84 -21.96
CA LEU A 227 59.38 3.62 -23.08
C LEU A 227 59.22 4.74 -24.10
N ALA A 228 60.32 5.22 -24.68
CA ALA A 228 60.33 6.24 -25.73
C ALA A 228 59.85 5.71 -27.09
N TRP A 229 58.79 4.89 -27.09
CA TRP A 229 58.15 4.33 -28.28
C TRP A 229 56.95 5.21 -28.67
N GLN A 230 56.94 5.68 -29.90
CA GLN A 230 55.88 6.51 -30.47
C GLN A 230 55.12 5.70 -31.51
N ARG A 231 53.79 5.79 -31.47
CA ARG A 231 52.90 5.14 -32.43
C ARG A 231 51.93 6.15 -33.03
N SER A 232 51.62 6.02 -34.30
CA SER A 232 50.65 6.89 -34.99
C SER A 232 49.91 6.11 -36.08
N HIS A 233 48.83 6.69 -36.60
CA HIS A 233 48.03 6.11 -37.69
C HIS A 233 47.53 4.71 -37.32
N ARG A 234 46.89 4.64 -36.15
CA ARG A 234 46.23 3.41 -35.69
C ARG A 234 45.07 3.08 -36.61
N MET A 235 45.11 1.89 -37.19
CA MET A 235 44.13 1.39 -38.14
C MET A 235 43.60 0.03 -37.68
N ILE A 236 42.28 -0.15 -37.79
CA ILE A 236 41.65 -1.47 -37.62
C ILE A 236 41.83 -2.22 -38.93
N VAL A 237 42.37 -3.44 -38.87
CA VAL A 237 42.63 -4.26 -40.05
C VAL A 237 41.29 -4.77 -40.61
N PRO A 238 40.90 -4.38 -41.84
CA PRO A 238 39.66 -4.84 -42.43
C PRO A 238 39.92 -6.15 -43.16
N PHE A 239 39.91 -7.24 -42.41
CA PHE A 239 40.19 -8.58 -42.94
C PHE A 239 39.28 -8.91 -44.13
N ALA A 240 39.88 -9.28 -45.27
CA ALA A 240 39.17 -9.58 -46.50
C ALA A 240 38.41 -10.93 -46.43
N GLY A 241 38.91 -11.87 -45.62
CA GLY A 241 38.33 -13.20 -45.47
C GLY A 241 39.04 -14.06 -44.42
N PRO A 242 38.60 -15.32 -44.21
CA PRO A 242 39.24 -16.26 -43.29
C PRO A 242 40.69 -16.60 -43.72
N PRO A 243 41.49 -17.30 -42.89
CA PRO A 243 42.82 -17.75 -43.29
C PRO A 243 42.79 -18.57 -44.59
N GLY A 244 43.72 -18.31 -45.51
CA GLY A 244 43.73 -18.94 -46.83
C GLY A 244 43.04 -18.15 -47.94
N HIS A 245 42.56 -16.93 -47.67
CA HIS A 245 41.73 -16.16 -48.60
C HIS A 245 42.51 -15.53 -49.76
N PHE A 246 43.79 -15.22 -49.52
CA PHE A 246 44.69 -14.72 -50.57
C PHE A 246 45.24 -15.88 -51.43
N ARG A 247 45.62 -15.57 -52.68
CA ARG A 247 46.25 -16.56 -53.56
C ARG A 247 47.62 -16.95 -53.02
N HIS A 248 47.77 -18.23 -52.68
CA HIS A 248 49.02 -18.83 -52.21
C HIS A 248 49.76 -19.56 -53.33
N VAL A 249 51.08 -19.42 -53.34
CA VAL A 249 52.00 -20.15 -54.23
C VAL A 249 53.15 -20.70 -53.38
N SER A 250 53.45 -21.99 -53.46
CA SER A 250 54.52 -22.59 -52.66
C SER A 250 55.89 -22.03 -53.07
N TYR A 251 56.77 -21.77 -52.10
CA TYR A 251 58.12 -21.26 -52.32
C TYR A 251 58.90 -22.14 -53.30
N VAL A 252 58.83 -23.46 -53.14
CA VAL A 252 59.52 -24.42 -54.02
C VAL A 252 58.96 -24.41 -55.46
N ASP A 253 57.67 -24.18 -55.64
CA ASP A 253 57.06 -24.17 -56.99
C ASP A 253 57.58 -23.00 -57.84
N VAL A 254 57.95 -21.90 -57.18
CA VAL A 254 58.59 -20.75 -57.85
C VAL A 254 60.00 -21.13 -58.31
N LEU A 255 60.81 -21.74 -57.43
CA LEU A 255 62.18 -22.14 -57.74
C LEU A 255 62.25 -23.24 -58.82
N ASP A 256 61.30 -24.18 -58.79
CA ASP A 256 61.22 -25.26 -59.77
C ASP A 256 60.64 -24.79 -61.12
N GLY A 257 60.18 -23.53 -61.21
CA GLY A 257 59.60 -22.96 -62.43
C GLY A 257 58.23 -23.53 -62.81
N VAL A 258 57.50 -24.11 -61.84
CA VAL A 258 56.16 -24.70 -62.04
C VAL A 258 55.09 -23.61 -62.19
N VAL A 259 55.35 -22.41 -61.65
CA VAL A 259 54.43 -21.28 -61.69
C VAL A 259 54.36 -20.69 -63.11
N PRO A 260 53.17 -20.48 -63.69
CA PRO A 260 53.03 -19.90 -65.03
C PRO A 260 53.69 -18.52 -65.15
N PRO A 261 54.40 -18.23 -66.25
CA PRO A 261 54.97 -16.90 -66.50
C PRO A 261 53.89 -15.80 -66.49
N GLY A 262 54.23 -14.63 -65.95
CA GLY A 262 53.31 -13.51 -65.79
C GLY A 262 52.40 -13.60 -64.55
N THR A 263 52.54 -14.62 -63.70
CA THR A 263 51.76 -14.73 -62.45
C THR A 263 52.02 -13.56 -61.51
N PHE A 264 53.26 -13.07 -61.44
CA PHE A 264 53.66 -12.00 -60.52
C PHE A 264 53.64 -10.59 -61.15
N ARG A 265 53.26 -10.49 -62.44
CA ARG A 265 53.34 -9.25 -63.20
C ARG A 265 52.41 -8.18 -62.63
N ASP A 266 52.97 -7.01 -62.34
CA ASP A 266 52.24 -5.86 -61.78
C ASP A 266 51.54 -6.16 -60.44
N LYS A 267 51.96 -7.21 -59.72
CA LYS A 267 51.43 -7.61 -58.40
C LYS A 267 52.39 -7.25 -57.26
N PHE A 268 51.85 -7.13 -56.06
CA PHE A 268 52.62 -7.14 -54.82
C PHE A 268 52.82 -8.58 -54.37
N VAL A 269 54.06 -8.99 -54.14
CA VAL A 269 54.39 -10.36 -53.77
C VAL A 269 54.92 -10.37 -52.35
N LEU A 270 54.24 -11.08 -51.47
CA LEU A 270 54.66 -11.29 -50.08
C LEU A 270 55.27 -12.68 -49.94
N VAL A 271 56.45 -12.79 -49.36
CA VAL A 271 57.13 -14.07 -49.11
C VAL A 271 57.20 -14.25 -47.59
N GLY A 272 56.64 -15.34 -47.06
CA GLY A 272 56.63 -15.55 -45.60
C GLY A 272 56.32 -16.98 -45.19
N ALA A 273 56.54 -17.28 -43.91
CA ALA A 273 56.34 -18.60 -43.36
C ALA A 273 54.89 -18.89 -42.96
N THR A 274 54.36 -20.01 -43.47
CA THR A 274 53.04 -20.55 -43.09
C THR A 274 53.10 -22.01 -42.64
N ALA A 275 54.24 -22.69 -42.85
CA ALA A 275 54.52 -24.02 -42.33
C ALA A 275 54.40 -24.09 -40.79
N ALA A 276 53.99 -25.25 -40.29
CA ALA A 276 53.77 -25.45 -38.86
C ALA A 276 55.07 -25.27 -38.07
N GLY A 277 55.07 -24.36 -37.09
CA GLY A 277 56.22 -24.09 -36.22
C GLY A 277 57.31 -23.19 -36.81
N LEU A 278 57.09 -22.58 -37.97
CA LEU A 278 58.05 -21.70 -38.64
C LEU A 278 57.64 -20.23 -38.71
N GLY A 279 56.35 -19.93 -38.71
CA GLY A 279 55.82 -18.55 -38.79
C GLY A 279 54.97 -18.17 -37.59
N ASP A 280 54.75 -16.87 -37.42
CA ASP A 280 53.88 -16.33 -36.38
C ASP A 280 52.40 -16.55 -36.76
N LEU A 281 51.64 -17.15 -35.85
CA LEU A 281 50.22 -17.44 -36.01
C LEU A 281 49.39 -16.66 -35.01
N TYR A 282 48.40 -15.92 -35.49
CA TYR A 282 47.57 -15.01 -34.69
C TYR A 282 46.09 -15.35 -34.80
N ALA A 283 45.35 -15.15 -33.70
CA ALA A 283 43.89 -15.16 -33.74
C ALA A 283 43.38 -13.86 -34.35
N THR A 284 42.43 -13.93 -35.28
CA THR A 284 41.84 -12.76 -35.95
C THR A 284 40.31 -12.81 -35.89
N PRO A 285 39.60 -11.67 -36.02
CA PRO A 285 38.12 -11.60 -35.96
C PRO A 285 37.39 -12.51 -36.94
N VAL A 286 38.03 -12.86 -38.06
CA VAL A 286 37.48 -13.67 -39.15
C VAL A 286 37.91 -15.13 -39.09
N ALA A 287 38.89 -15.47 -38.26
CA ALA A 287 39.35 -16.83 -38.09
C ALA A 287 38.43 -17.57 -37.11
N GLY A 288 37.66 -18.55 -37.60
CA GLY A 288 36.90 -19.43 -36.73
C GLY A 288 37.83 -20.32 -35.91
N ARG A 289 37.61 -20.47 -34.60
CA ARG A 289 38.38 -21.44 -33.79
C ARG A 289 38.19 -22.84 -34.39
N PRO A 290 39.24 -23.57 -34.80
CA PRO A 290 40.65 -23.49 -34.37
C PRO A 290 41.66 -22.85 -35.35
N GLN A 291 41.22 -22.18 -36.42
CA GLN A 291 42.11 -21.63 -37.44
C GLN A 291 42.83 -20.38 -36.93
N LEU A 292 44.13 -20.25 -37.23
CA LEU A 292 44.95 -19.05 -36.97
C LEU A 292 45.44 -18.49 -38.31
N MET A 293 45.65 -17.18 -38.37
CA MET A 293 46.14 -16.49 -39.57
C MET A 293 47.64 -16.21 -39.43
N SER A 294 48.41 -16.39 -40.51
CA SER A 294 49.85 -16.09 -40.52
C SER A 294 50.13 -14.59 -40.52
N GLY A 295 51.23 -14.15 -39.92
CA GLY A 295 51.65 -12.74 -39.92
C GLY A 295 51.78 -12.14 -41.33
N VAL A 296 52.25 -12.94 -42.29
CA VAL A 296 52.36 -12.53 -43.71
C VAL A 296 50.98 -12.30 -44.34
N GLU A 297 49.97 -13.12 -44.01
CA GLU A 297 48.60 -12.94 -44.49
C GLU A 297 47.90 -11.74 -43.82
N ILE A 298 48.23 -11.44 -42.56
CA ILE A 298 47.78 -10.19 -41.92
C ILE A 298 48.40 -8.98 -42.62
N SER A 299 49.69 -9.02 -42.95
CA SER A 299 50.37 -7.99 -43.74
C SER A 299 49.76 -7.82 -45.13
N ALA A 300 49.28 -8.92 -45.74
CA ALA A 300 48.53 -8.90 -47.00
C ALA A 300 47.18 -8.19 -46.87
N ASN A 301 46.43 -8.44 -45.78
CA ASN A 301 45.19 -7.73 -45.48
C ASN A 301 45.42 -6.22 -45.29
N VAL A 302 46.49 -5.84 -44.59
CA VAL A 302 46.86 -4.42 -44.43
C VAL A 302 47.22 -3.80 -45.77
N LEU A 303 48.03 -4.48 -46.59
CA LEU A 303 48.45 -4.00 -47.90
C LEU A 303 47.26 -3.84 -48.86
N ASP A 304 46.40 -4.86 -48.96
CA ASP A 304 45.16 -4.83 -49.76
C ASP A 304 44.24 -3.69 -49.32
N SER A 305 44.09 -3.50 -48.01
CA SER A 305 43.28 -2.40 -47.49
C SER A 305 43.83 -1.03 -47.86
N LEU A 306 45.15 -0.85 -47.88
CA LEU A 306 45.77 0.42 -48.24
C LEU A 306 45.68 0.67 -49.75
N LEU A 307 45.82 -0.37 -50.58
CA LEU A 307 45.65 -0.28 -52.04
C LEU A 307 44.22 0.10 -52.42
N GLY A 308 43.23 -0.53 -51.78
CA GLY A 308 41.82 -0.29 -52.07
C GLY A 308 41.19 0.89 -51.31
N GLY A 309 41.92 1.56 -50.42
CA GLY A 309 41.38 2.66 -49.61
C GLY A 309 40.28 2.23 -48.62
N HIS A 310 40.31 0.99 -48.15
CA HIS A 310 39.26 0.37 -47.33
C HIS A 310 39.50 0.47 -45.82
N SER A 311 40.33 1.41 -45.38
CA SER A 311 40.77 1.51 -43.99
C SER A 311 39.62 1.80 -43.02
N ILE A 312 39.59 1.08 -41.90
CA ILE A 312 38.63 1.34 -40.83
C ILE A 312 39.31 2.18 -39.75
N ALA A 313 38.74 3.35 -39.47
CA ALA A 313 39.22 4.27 -38.46
C ALA A 313 38.30 4.28 -37.23
N ALA A 314 38.88 4.42 -36.04
CA ALA A 314 38.11 4.63 -34.83
C ALA A 314 37.59 6.07 -34.78
N VAL A 315 36.34 6.24 -34.35
CA VAL A 315 35.78 7.56 -34.08
C VAL A 315 36.56 8.21 -32.92
N PRO A 316 36.86 9.53 -32.96
CA PRO A 316 37.52 10.21 -31.85
C PRO A 316 36.75 10.03 -30.53
N ALA A 317 37.48 9.84 -29.43
CA ALA A 317 36.87 9.51 -28.13
C ALA A 317 35.79 10.51 -27.66
N TRP A 318 35.94 11.80 -27.96
CA TRP A 318 34.93 12.81 -27.61
C TRP A 318 33.63 12.64 -28.40
N LEU A 319 33.72 12.19 -29.65
CA LEU A 319 32.56 11.99 -30.52
C LEU A 319 31.86 10.66 -30.18
N ASP A 320 32.63 9.61 -29.85
CA ASP A 320 32.11 8.35 -29.31
C ASP A 320 31.29 8.61 -28.02
N ALA A 321 31.86 9.41 -27.11
CA ALA A 321 31.19 9.82 -25.88
C ALA A 321 29.94 10.68 -26.12
N ALA A 322 30.03 11.64 -27.05
CA ALA A 322 28.90 12.51 -27.39
C ALA A 322 27.71 11.73 -27.96
N LEU A 323 27.95 10.74 -28.82
CA LEU A 323 26.90 9.89 -29.40
C LEU A 323 26.23 9.02 -28.34
N ASN A 324 27.01 8.38 -27.46
CA ASN A 324 26.48 7.59 -26.34
C ASN A 324 25.68 8.47 -25.36
N LEU A 325 26.19 9.65 -25.03
CA LEU A 325 25.54 10.60 -24.13
C LEU A 325 24.24 11.15 -24.73
N LEU A 326 24.22 11.48 -26.03
CA LEU A 326 23.04 11.98 -26.73
C LEU A 326 21.88 10.99 -26.62
N ALA A 327 22.13 9.69 -26.80
CA ALA A 327 21.10 8.66 -26.65
C ALA A 327 20.52 8.64 -25.23
N VAL A 328 21.37 8.73 -24.20
CA VAL A 328 20.92 8.78 -22.79
C VAL A 328 20.12 10.05 -22.50
N LEU A 329 20.55 11.20 -23.02
CA LEU A 329 19.82 12.47 -22.87
C LEU A 329 18.45 12.45 -23.56
N LEU A 330 18.34 11.84 -24.74
CA LEU A 330 17.07 11.63 -25.43
C LEU A 330 16.13 10.73 -24.62
N ALA A 331 16.65 9.65 -24.02
CA ALA A 331 15.86 8.81 -23.12
C ALA A 331 15.40 9.57 -21.87
N LEU A 332 16.26 10.38 -21.26
CA LEU A 332 15.91 11.23 -20.12
C LEU A 332 14.81 12.25 -20.45
N ALA A 333 14.91 12.90 -21.61
CA ALA A 333 13.85 13.78 -22.11
C ALA A 333 12.55 12.99 -22.30
N GLY A 334 12.60 11.82 -22.91
CA GLY A 334 11.44 10.93 -23.03
C GLY A 334 10.84 10.54 -21.68
N LEU A 335 11.66 10.19 -20.69
CA LEU A 335 11.22 9.86 -19.33
C LEU A 335 10.58 11.06 -18.60
N ALA A 336 10.92 12.29 -19.00
CA ALA A 336 10.36 13.51 -18.41
C ALA A 336 9.02 13.92 -19.05
N PHE A 337 8.85 13.69 -20.37
CA PHE A 337 7.70 14.21 -21.13
C PHE A 337 6.71 13.13 -21.60
N LEU A 338 7.12 11.87 -21.69
CA LEU A 338 6.27 10.78 -22.20
C LEU A 338 5.64 9.96 -21.07
N GLY A 339 4.57 9.24 -21.43
CA GLY A 339 3.97 8.23 -20.56
C GLY A 339 4.92 7.02 -20.35
N PRO A 340 4.64 6.16 -19.34
CA PRO A 340 5.50 5.04 -18.94
C PRO A 340 5.86 4.08 -20.07
N LEU A 341 4.86 3.70 -20.86
CA LEU A 341 5.01 2.75 -21.96
C LEU A 341 5.81 3.37 -23.10
N ALA A 342 5.50 4.61 -23.46
CA ALA A 342 6.21 5.33 -24.51
C ALA A 342 7.69 5.58 -24.14
N ALA A 343 7.98 5.92 -22.88
CA ALA A 343 9.35 6.08 -22.41
C ALA A 343 10.14 4.75 -22.40
N LEU A 344 9.48 3.63 -22.05
CA LEU A 344 10.08 2.29 -22.17
C LEU A 344 10.39 1.96 -23.64
N LEU A 345 9.41 2.12 -24.54
CA LEU A 345 9.58 1.84 -25.96
C LEU A 345 10.68 2.71 -26.59
N LEU A 346 10.74 4.00 -26.22
CA LEU A 346 11.83 4.89 -26.65
C LEU A 346 13.19 4.38 -26.15
N THR A 347 13.29 3.99 -24.87
CA THR A 347 14.56 3.50 -24.30
C THR A 347 15.02 2.22 -24.99
N VAL A 348 14.10 1.25 -25.17
CA VAL A 348 14.40 0.00 -25.89
C VAL A 348 14.78 0.27 -27.35
N GLY A 349 14.06 1.18 -28.00
CA GLY A 349 14.36 1.63 -29.36
C GLY A 349 15.76 2.25 -29.47
N LEU A 350 16.17 3.09 -28.52
CA LEU A 350 17.50 3.68 -28.48
C LEU A 350 18.59 2.65 -28.21
N ILE A 351 18.35 1.68 -27.31
CA ILE A 351 19.27 0.56 -27.06
C ILE A 351 19.49 -0.26 -28.34
N ALA A 352 18.45 -0.48 -29.16
CA ALA A 352 18.57 -1.18 -30.44
C ALA A 352 19.17 -0.30 -31.55
N ALA A 353 18.93 1.01 -31.53
CA ALA A 353 19.44 1.96 -32.52
C ALA A 353 20.95 2.16 -32.43
N LEU A 354 21.55 2.10 -31.23
CA LEU A 354 23.00 2.28 -31.05
C LEU A 354 23.87 1.24 -31.78
N PRO A 355 23.67 -0.09 -31.63
CA PRO A 355 24.43 -1.07 -32.41
C PRO A 355 24.12 -1.02 -33.92
N LEU A 356 22.89 -0.64 -34.29
CA LEU A 356 22.55 -0.40 -35.70
C LEU A 356 23.32 0.80 -36.27
N ALA A 357 23.43 1.90 -35.51
CA ALA A 357 24.23 3.05 -35.89
C ALA A 357 25.72 2.68 -35.99
N ALA A 358 26.24 1.83 -35.09
CA ALA A 358 27.61 1.30 -35.19
C ALA A 358 27.81 0.48 -36.48
N ALA A 359 26.84 -0.38 -36.82
CA ALA A 359 26.87 -1.16 -38.06
C ALA A 359 26.86 -0.26 -39.30
N ILE A 360 25.97 0.75 -39.34
CA ILE A 360 25.89 1.72 -40.45
C ILE A 360 27.18 2.54 -40.56
N ALA A 361 27.73 3.01 -39.44
CA ALA A 361 28.99 3.75 -39.40
C ALA A 361 30.15 2.92 -39.98
N MET A 362 30.24 1.64 -39.61
CA MET A 362 31.34 0.78 -40.05
C MET A 362 31.18 0.28 -41.49
N LEU A 363 29.97 -0.14 -41.87
CA LEU A 363 29.68 -0.68 -43.21
C LEU A 363 29.58 0.42 -44.28
N GLY A 364 28.99 1.56 -43.93
CA GLY A 364 28.77 2.68 -44.86
C GLY A 364 29.91 3.69 -44.87
N PHE A 365 30.44 4.05 -43.70
CA PHE A 365 31.40 5.15 -43.56
C PHE A 365 32.81 4.70 -43.10
N ARG A 366 33.04 3.39 -42.89
CA ARG A 366 34.31 2.82 -42.40
C ARG A 366 34.77 3.41 -41.05
N LEU A 367 33.81 3.82 -40.22
CA LEU A 367 34.05 4.37 -38.88
C LEU A 367 33.60 3.38 -37.80
N GLN A 368 34.47 3.14 -36.82
CA GLN A 368 34.17 2.28 -35.66
C GLN A 368 33.60 3.12 -34.50
N PHE A 369 32.35 2.83 -34.13
CA PHE A 369 31.63 3.42 -32.98
C PHE A 369 31.44 2.38 -31.88
N SER A 370 31.54 2.78 -30.60
CA SER A 370 31.51 1.88 -29.43
C SER A 370 30.22 2.06 -28.60
N PRO A 371 29.12 1.37 -28.93
CA PRO A 371 27.79 1.68 -28.37
C PRO A 371 27.55 1.18 -26.93
N ALA A 372 28.40 0.31 -26.38
CA ALA A 372 28.09 -0.40 -25.13
C ALA A 372 27.86 0.54 -23.93
N ALA A 373 28.60 1.65 -23.84
CA ALA A 373 28.45 2.60 -22.73
C ALA A 373 27.08 3.28 -22.74
N GLY A 374 26.60 3.72 -23.92
CA GLY A 374 25.27 4.28 -24.08
C GLY A 374 24.17 3.25 -23.81
N MET A 375 24.33 2.01 -24.28
CA MET A 375 23.36 0.93 -24.04
C MET A 375 23.20 0.63 -22.54
N LEU A 376 24.30 0.51 -21.80
CA LEU A 376 24.27 0.26 -20.36
C LEU A 376 23.74 1.48 -19.60
N GLY A 377 24.17 2.69 -20.00
CA GLY A 377 23.68 3.95 -19.46
C GLY A 377 22.15 4.10 -19.59
N LEU A 378 21.59 3.74 -20.75
CA LEU A 378 20.14 3.72 -21.00
C LEU A 378 19.41 2.77 -20.06
N GLY A 379 19.92 1.54 -19.90
CA GLY A 379 19.34 0.53 -19.01
C GLY A 379 19.31 0.97 -17.55
N LEU A 380 20.44 1.48 -17.04
CA LEU A 380 20.55 1.96 -15.67
C LEU A 380 19.69 3.21 -15.43
N THR A 381 19.65 4.13 -16.38
CA THR A 381 18.82 5.34 -16.30
C THR A 381 17.33 5.00 -16.19
N TYR A 382 16.85 4.06 -17.02
CA TYR A 382 15.47 3.60 -16.95
C TYR A 382 15.16 2.89 -15.62
N ALA A 383 16.07 2.03 -15.14
CA ALA A 383 15.90 1.33 -13.86
C ALA A 383 15.81 2.31 -12.68
N LEU A 384 16.70 3.31 -12.63
CA LEU A 384 16.69 4.37 -11.62
C LEU A 384 15.42 5.21 -11.69
N TRP A 385 14.99 5.60 -12.89
CA TRP A 385 13.75 6.35 -13.07
C TRP A 385 12.52 5.56 -12.64
N SER A 386 12.42 4.29 -13.04
CA SER A 386 11.31 3.39 -12.69
C SER A 386 11.20 3.22 -11.17
N TRP A 387 12.33 2.96 -10.51
CA TRP A 387 12.40 2.88 -9.04
C TRP A 387 11.93 4.16 -8.37
N ARG A 388 12.45 5.32 -8.80
CA ARG A 388 12.11 6.64 -8.24
C ARG A 388 10.63 6.99 -8.45
N ARG A 389 10.07 6.68 -9.61
CA ARG A 389 8.65 6.90 -9.92
C ARG A 389 7.74 6.04 -9.04
N LEU A 390 8.10 4.77 -8.85
CA LEU A 390 7.36 3.86 -7.99
C LEU A 390 7.42 4.29 -6.51
N ASP A 391 8.57 4.79 -6.07
CA ASP A 391 8.74 5.35 -4.73
C ASP A 391 7.91 6.64 -4.53
N ALA A 392 7.88 7.52 -5.53
CA ALA A 392 7.01 8.71 -5.48
C ALA A 392 5.51 8.36 -5.43
N ALA A 393 5.06 7.38 -6.23
CA ALA A 393 3.67 6.93 -6.25
C ALA A 393 3.25 6.30 -4.92
N THR A 394 4.11 5.49 -4.32
CA THR A 394 3.84 4.87 -3.01
C THR A 394 3.83 5.90 -1.88
N ARG A 395 4.77 6.87 -1.88
CA ARG A 395 4.75 7.98 -0.93
C ARG A 395 3.46 8.81 -1.03
N TYR A 396 3.02 9.11 -2.25
CA TYR A 396 1.74 9.81 -2.49
C TYR A 396 0.56 9.05 -1.87
N LEU A 397 0.44 7.74 -2.12
CA LEU A 397 -0.64 6.91 -1.56
C LEU A 397 -0.63 6.89 -0.02
N VAL A 398 0.55 6.79 0.61
CA VAL A 398 0.67 6.80 2.07
C VAL A 398 0.31 8.16 2.65
N ASP A 399 0.74 9.25 2.01
CA ASP A 399 0.40 10.60 2.47
C ASP A 399 -1.11 10.89 2.30
N GLU A 400 -1.73 10.42 1.21
CA GLU A 400 -3.18 10.53 0.98
C GLU A 400 -3.96 9.74 2.05
N LEU A 401 -3.54 8.51 2.36
CA LEU A 401 -4.12 7.70 3.45
C LEU A 401 -3.98 8.38 4.82
N ARG A 402 -2.84 9.04 5.09
CA ARG A 402 -2.65 9.83 6.31
C ARG A 402 -3.56 11.05 6.35
N GLN A 403 -3.73 11.74 5.23
CA GLN A 403 -4.66 12.86 5.13
C GLN A 403 -6.10 12.39 5.38
N LEU A 404 -6.53 11.27 4.79
CA LEU A 404 -7.83 10.66 5.06
C LEU A 404 -8.03 10.29 6.54
N ARG A 405 -6.99 9.79 7.21
CA ARG A 405 -7.00 9.55 8.68
C ARG A 405 -7.12 10.86 9.48
N ALA A 406 -6.55 11.94 8.99
CA ALA A 406 -6.60 13.25 9.65
C ALA A 406 -7.90 14.02 9.37
N SER A 407 -8.55 13.79 8.23
CA SER A 407 -9.78 14.47 7.81
C SER A 407 -11.07 13.71 8.18
N GLY A 408 -11.00 12.42 8.54
CA GLY A 408 -12.15 11.61 8.94
C GLY A 408 -12.30 11.47 10.46
N GLY A 409 -13.14 12.29 11.07
CA GLY A 409 -13.59 12.11 12.45
C GLY A 409 -14.57 10.94 12.57
N MET A 410 -14.12 9.79 13.06
CA MET A 410 -15.01 8.82 13.73
C MET A 410 -14.31 7.78 14.62
N MET A 411 -12.98 7.64 14.60
CA MET A 411 -12.26 6.84 15.61
C MET A 411 -10.81 7.29 15.83
N PRO A 412 -10.34 7.41 17.09
CA PRO A 412 -8.92 7.35 17.41
C PRO A 412 -8.50 5.87 17.45
N ILE A 413 -8.09 5.32 16.31
CA ILE A 413 -7.47 3.98 16.30
C ILE A 413 -6.07 4.13 16.91
N PRO A 414 -5.67 3.32 17.91
CA PRO A 414 -4.32 3.37 18.46
C PRO A 414 -3.33 3.08 17.35
N ALA A 415 -2.37 3.98 17.15
CA ALA A 415 -1.22 3.70 16.30
C ALA A 415 -0.45 2.54 16.93
N GLY A 416 -0.71 1.31 16.47
CA GLY A 416 0.13 0.17 16.83
C GLY A 416 1.59 0.51 16.50
N PRO A 417 2.55 0.12 17.35
CA PRO A 417 3.94 0.53 17.20
C PRO A 417 4.53 -0.09 15.94
N LEU A 418 4.56 0.69 14.86
CA LEU A 418 5.29 0.35 13.63
C LEU A 418 6.76 0.67 13.84
N ALA A 419 7.50 -0.26 14.43
CA ALA A 419 8.92 -0.39 14.13
C ALA A 419 9.03 -1.34 12.93
N PRO A 420 9.27 -0.84 11.69
CA PRO A 420 9.33 -1.71 10.53
C PRO A 420 10.68 -2.43 10.52
N ARG A 421 10.69 -3.72 10.89
CA ARG A 421 11.75 -4.66 10.51
C ARG A 421 11.26 -5.43 9.29
N GLY A 422 11.90 -5.24 8.15
CA GLY A 422 11.56 -5.91 6.89
C GLY A 422 12.06 -5.17 5.65
N ASP A 423 12.24 -5.92 4.56
CA ASP A 423 12.76 -5.41 3.30
C ASP A 423 11.72 -4.50 2.61
N PHE A 424 12.13 -3.82 1.54
CA PHE A 424 11.31 -2.82 0.83
C PHE A 424 9.96 -3.36 0.33
N LEU A 425 9.91 -4.63 -0.09
CA LEU A 425 8.68 -5.29 -0.51
C LEU A 425 7.74 -5.60 0.66
N ASP A 426 8.28 -5.97 1.82
CA ASP A 426 7.48 -6.26 3.02
C ASP A 426 6.74 -5.01 3.51
N ARG A 427 7.44 -3.86 3.52
CA ARG A 427 6.83 -2.57 3.89
C ARG A 427 5.69 -2.20 2.93
N ARG A 428 5.80 -2.58 1.65
CA ARG A 428 4.79 -2.30 0.61
C ARG A 428 3.57 -3.21 0.72
N MET A 429 3.78 -4.51 0.92
CA MET A 429 2.68 -5.45 1.16
C MET A 429 1.94 -5.10 2.45
N GLU A 430 2.66 -4.70 3.48
CA GLU A 430 2.08 -4.34 4.77
C GLU A 430 1.22 -3.07 4.69
N ALA A 431 1.67 -2.04 3.96
CA ALA A 431 0.87 -0.84 3.72
C ALA A 431 -0.44 -1.14 2.96
N LEU A 432 -0.38 -1.99 1.93
CA LEU A 432 -1.56 -2.42 1.16
C LEU A 432 -2.52 -3.26 2.01
N ARG A 433 -1.99 -4.18 2.81
CA ARG A 433 -2.79 -4.99 3.75
C ARG A 433 -3.47 -4.12 4.80
N GLN A 434 -2.76 -3.15 5.37
CA GLN A 434 -3.33 -2.23 6.35
C GLN A 434 -4.45 -1.36 5.75
N ALA A 435 -4.25 -0.84 4.54
CA ALA A 435 -5.31 -0.06 3.86
C ALA A 435 -6.54 -0.92 3.55
N ALA A 436 -6.34 -2.15 3.04
CA ALA A 436 -7.43 -3.07 2.75
C ALA A 436 -8.15 -3.55 4.02
N GLN A 437 -7.42 -3.77 5.12
CA GLN A 437 -7.99 -4.14 6.40
C GLN A 437 -8.81 -2.99 6.98
N GLN A 438 -8.32 -1.76 6.89
CA GLN A 438 -9.00 -0.58 7.39
C GLN A 438 -10.33 -0.29 6.65
N LEU A 439 -10.36 -0.50 5.32
CA LEU A 439 -11.60 -0.42 4.54
C LEU A 439 -12.63 -1.47 4.98
N ARG A 440 -12.17 -2.71 5.26
CA ARG A 440 -13.04 -3.78 5.76
C ARG A 440 -13.55 -3.49 7.17
N ASP A 441 -12.69 -3.02 8.06
CA ASP A 441 -13.04 -2.72 9.45
C ASP A 441 -14.03 -1.55 9.53
N LEU A 442 -13.86 -0.50 8.71
CA LEU A 442 -14.80 0.61 8.61
C LEU A 442 -16.17 0.14 8.09
N HIS A 443 -16.19 -0.65 7.01
CA HIS A 443 -17.43 -1.18 6.45
C HIS A 443 -18.18 -2.06 7.46
N ARG A 444 -17.45 -2.92 8.18
CA ARG A 444 -18.02 -3.75 9.25
C ARG A 444 -18.55 -2.90 10.40
N PHE A 445 -17.78 -1.92 10.87
CA PHE A 445 -18.23 -1.02 11.94
C PHE A 445 -19.53 -0.29 11.59
N VAL A 446 -19.65 0.24 10.36
CA VAL A 446 -20.89 0.92 9.91
C VAL A 446 -22.06 -0.06 9.86
N SER A 447 -21.84 -1.27 9.34
CA SER A 447 -22.87 -2.32 9.30
C SER A 447 -23.33 -2.74 10.70
N ASP A 448 -22.37 -3.07 11.58
CA ASP A 448 -22.62 -3.51 12.95
C ASP A 448 -23.31 -2.40 13.77
N SER A 449 -22.89 -1.13 13.56
CA SER A 449 -23.51 0.02 14.22
C SER A 449 -24.96 0.21 13.77
N LEU A 450 -25.26 0.08 12.47
CA LEU A 450 -26.63 0.16 11.97
C LEU A 450 -27.48 -1.00 12.47
N GLU A 451 -26.94 -2.23 12.47
CA GLU A 451 -27.61 -3.43 12.97
C GLU A 451 -27.92 -3.38 14.47
N GLY A 452 -27.02 -2.79 15.27
CA GLY A 452 -27.16 -2.65 16.72
C GLY A 452 -28.10 -1.55 17.19
N LEU A 453 -28.61 -0.69 16.31
CA LEU A 453 -29.57 0.36 16.70
C LEU A 453 -30.89 -0.25 17.18
N PRO A 454 -31.43 0.21 18.32
CA PRO A 454 -32.66 -0.34 18.90
C PRO A 454 -33.91 0.02 18.07
N ASP A 455 -33.90 1.19 17.45
CA ASP A 455 -35.01 1.70 16.65
C ASP A 455 -34.94 1.22 15.20
N ALA A 456 -36.09 1.06 14.55
CA ALA A 456 -36.16 0.65 13.16
C ALA A 456 -35.60 1.74 12.24
N VAL A 457 -34.54 1.43 11.49
CA VAL A 457 -33.88 2.35 10.55
C VAL A 457 -33.82 1.75 9.15
N LEU A 458 -34.22 2.55 8.16
CA LEU A 458 -34.23 2.24 6.74
C LEU A 458 -33.48 3.33 5.98
N VAL A 459 -32.58 2.95 5.08
CA VAL A 459 -31.92 3.86 4.14
C VAL A 459 -32.42 3.54 2.75
N CYS A 460 -32.95 4.52 2.02
CA CYS A 460 -33.45 4.33 0.67
C CYS A 460 -32.82 5.30 -0.33
N ASP A 461 -32.95 4.99 -1.62
CA ASP A 461 -32.50 5.85 -2.71
C ASP A 461 -33.44 7.06 -2.90
N ARG A 462 -33.16 7.89 -3.91
CA ARG A 462 -33.97 9.06 -4.25
C ARG A 462 -35.41 8.73 -4.67
N LEU A 463 -35.68 7.49 -5.09
CA LEU A 463 -36.99 7.03 -5.53
C LEU A 463 -37.75 6.33 -4.39
N GLY A 464 -37.16 6.22 -3.20
CA GLY A 464 -37.76 5.55 -2.05
C GLY A 464 -37.56 4.03 -2.03
N THR A 465 -36.64 3.49 -2.84
CA THR A 465 -36.28 2.07 -2.82
C THR A 465 -35.32 1.79 -1.68
N VAL A 466 -35.65 0.86 -0.79
CA VAL A 466 -34.82 0.52 0.38
C VAL A 466 -33.48 -0.11 -0.06
N LEU A 467 -32.38 0.52 0.32
CA LEU A 467 -31.00 0.09 0.09
C LEU A 467 -30.45 -0.70 1.29
N LEU A 468 -30.73 -0.22 2.51
CA LEU A 468 -30.29 -0.82 3.77
C LEU A 468 -31.44 -0.79 4.78
N ALA A 469 -31.53 -1.83 5.61
CA ALA A 469 -32.47 -1.93 6.72
C ALA A 469 -31.75 -2.60 7.89
N ASN A 470 -31.94 -2.10 9.11
CA ASN A 470 -31.38 -2.75 10.29
C ASN A 470 -32.27 -3.87 10.84
N ALA A 471 -31.74 -4.66 11.78
CA ALA A 471 -32.48 -5.76 12.40
C ALA A 471 -33.77 -5.30 13.11
N ALA A 472 -33.78 -4.10 13.68
CA ALA A 472 -34.98 -3.52 14.29
C ALA A 472 -36.09 -3.23 13.25
N ALA A 473 -35.73 -2.78 12.05
CA ALA A 473 -36.68 -2.61 10.95
C ALA A 473 -37.28 -3.95 10.51
N ALA A 474 -36.47 -5.00 10.35
CA ALA A 474 -36.96 -6.34 10.03
C ALA A 474 -37.99 -6.85 11.06
N ARG A 475 -37.70 -6.67 12.37
CA ARG A 475 -38.65 -6.99 13.45
C ARG A 475 -39.92 -6.14 13.40
N HIS A 476 -39.79 -4.84 13.14
CA HIS A 476 -40.93 -3.92 13.10
C HIS A 476 -41.95 -4.31 12.02
N PHE A 477 -41.48 -4.66 10.82
CA PHE A 477 -42.31 -5.08 9.70
C PHE A 477 -42.63 -6.59 9.70
N GLY A 478 -42.14 -7.36 10.68
CA GLY A 478 -42.45 -8.78 10.83
C GLY A 478 -41.81 -9.67 9.75
N VAL A 479 -40.62 -9.32 9.29
CA VAL A 479 -39.89 -10.03 8.22
C VAL A 479 -38.68 -10.77 8.79
N ASP A 480 -38.46 -12.01 8.34
CA ASP A 480 -37.40 -12.90 8.88
C ASP A 480 -35.97 -12.40 8.67
N SER A 481 -35.72 -11.53 7.69
CA SER A 481 -34.41 -10.97 7.37
C SER A 481 -34.52 -9.59 6.72
N ASP A 482 -33.55 -8.72 7.01
CA ASP A 482 -33.36 -7.41 6.39
C ASP A 482 -33.22 -7.48 4.86
N GLN A 483 -32.70 -8.59 4.32
CA GLN A 483 -32.54 -8.79 2.87
C GLN A 483 -33.86 -8.75 2.11
N ARG A 484 -34.97 -9.18 2.71
CA ARG A 484 -36.30 -9.12 2.08
C ARG A 484 -36.87 -7.70 2.03
N LEU A 485 -36.36 -6.80 2.88
CA LEU A 485 -36.74 -5.38 2.84
C LEU A 485 -35.94 -4.60 1.80
N ARG A 486 -34.74 -5.07 1.40
CA ARG A 486 -33.94 -4.44 0.35
C ARG A 486 -34.62 -4.56 -1.01
N GLY A 487 -34.73 -3.46 -1.74
CA GLY A 487 -35.42 -3.39 -3.04
C GLY A 487 -36.92 -3.12 -2.96
N ALA A 488 -37.51 -3.12 -1.76
CA ALA A 488 -38.92 -2.75 -1.58
C ALA A 488 -39.10 -1.22 -1.61
N LEU A 489 -40.27 -0.77 -2.08
CA LEU A 489 -40.62 0.64 -2.09
C LEU A 489 -41.17 1.08 -0.73
N LEU A 490 -40.54 2.10 -0.15
CA LEU A 490 -40.87 2.63 1.17
C LEU A 490 -42.34 3.09 1.31
N PRO A 491 -42.97 3.78 0.31
CA PRO A 491 -44.37 4.15 0.38
C PRO A 491 -45.35 2.96 0.44
N VAL A 492 -44.96 1.81 -0.13
CA VAL A 492 -45.78 0.60 -0.10
C VAL A 492 -45.68 -0.07 1.27
N LEU A 493 -44.46 -0.16 1.80
CA LEU A 493 -44.16 -0.73 3.12
C LEU A 493 -44.84 0.02 4.27
N MET A 494 -45.07 1.33 4.14
CA MET A 494 -45.64 2.19 5.18
C MET A 494 -47.07 2.67 4.88
N SER A 495 -47.77 1.99 3.97
CA SER A 495 -49.13 2.37 3.55
C SER A 495 -50.16 2.28 4.68
N ASP A 496 -49.89 1.47 5.71
CA ASP A 496 -50.72 1.28 6.91
C ASP A 496 -50.34 2.21 8.07
N VAL A 497 -49.31 3.06 7.90
CA VAL A 497 -48.85 4.02 8.91
C VAL A 497 -49.43 5.40 8.61
N LEU A 498 -50.48 5.77 9.34
CA LEU A 498 -51.25 6.99 9.12
C LEU A 498 -50.90 8.08 10.13
N SER A 499 -50.79 9.33 9.68
CA SER A 499 -50.58 10.50 10.54
C SER A 499 -51.75 10.68 11.50
N GLN A 500 -51.48 10.96 12.77
CA GLN A 500 -52.54 11.23 13.76
C GLN A 500 -53.24 12.58 13.57
N GLN A 501 -52.62 13.52 12.85
CA GLN A 501 -53.22 14.84 12.60
C GLN A 501 -54.26 14.77 11.47
N ASP A 502 -53.86 14.20 10.33
CA ASP A 502 -54.64 14.30 9.08
C ASP A 502 -55.13 12.95 8.56
N HIS A 503 -54.83 11.84 9.23
CA HIS A 503 -55.21 10.46 8.86
C HIS A 503 -54.75 10.01 7.47
N GLN A 504 -53.76 10.69 6.88
CA GLN A 504 -53.13 10.31 5.62
C GLN A 504 -51.83 9.52 5.84
N PRO A 505 -51.39 8.70 4.87
CA PRO A 505 -50.10 7.99 4.95
C PRO A 505 -48.94 8.97 5.17
N VAL A 506 -48.07 8.65 6.14
CA VAL A 506 -46.95 9.53 6.53
C VAL A 506 -45.90 9.65 5.44
N ILE A 507 -45.70 8.59 4.65
CA ILE A 507 -44.73 8.55 3.57
C ILE A 507 -45.47 8.32 2.26
N THR A 508 -45.48 9.34 1.39
CA THR A 508 -46.03 9.26 0.03
C THR A 508 -44.94 9.52 -1.01
N VAL A 509 -45.18 9.10 -2.26
CA VAL A 509 -44.25 9.33 -3.38
C VAL A 509 -44.01 10.83 -3.59
N ASP A 510 -45.07 11.64 -3.49
CA ASP A 510 -44.99 13.10 -3.63
C ASP A 510 -44.26 13.74 -2.44
N ALA A 511 -44.41 13.22 -1.21
CA ALA A 511 -43.66 13.70 -0.06
C ALA A 511 -42.16 13.39 -0.15
N LEU A 512 -41.78 12.22 -0.68
CA LEU A 512 -40.37 11.86 -0.94
C LEU A 512 -39.73 12.72 -2.04
N ALA A 513 -40.54 13.22 -2.99
CA ALA A 513 -40.10 14.09 -4.07
C ALA A 513 -40.07 15.59 -3.67
N ALA A 514 -41.00 16.03 -2.82
CA ALA A 514 -41.16 17.43 -2.42
C ALA A 514 -40.34 17.82 -1.18
N ALA A 515 -40.01 16.87 -0.30
CA ALA A 515 -39.32 17.18 0.95
C ALA A 515 -37.86 17.59 0.69
N ALA A 516 -37.48 18.76 1.20
CA ALA A 516 -36.09 19.17 1.40
C ALA A 516 -35.93 19.58 2.87
N GLY A 517 -35.93 18.60 3.78
CA GLY A 517 -35.82 18.89 5.21
C GLY A 517 -36.05 17.67 6.11
N VAL A 518 -35.73 17.84 7.39
CA VAL A 518 -36.03 16.85 8.45
C VAL A 518 -37.52 16.90 8.74
N HIS A 519 -38.22 15.79 8.54
CA HIS A 519 -39.64 15.66 8.83
C HIS A 519 -39.86 14.69 10.00
N SER A 520 -40.75 15.05 10.92
CA SER A 520 -41.14 14.18 12.04
C SER A 520 -42.65 14.19 12.18
N ALA A 521 -43.27 13.03 12.18
CA ALA A 521 -44.72 12.88 12.28
C ALA A 521 -45.10 11.84 13.33
N ALA A 522 -46.08 12.19 14.17
CA ALA A 522 -46.74 11.23 15.05
C ALA A 522 -47.75 10.44 14.21
N ALA A 523 -47.63 9.11 14.26
CA ALA A 523 -48.36 8.21 13.40
C ALA A 523 -49.03 7.10 14.21
N ARG A 524 -49.95 6.39 13.58
CA ARG A 524 -50.55 5.18 14.11
C ARG A 524 -50.58 4.13 13.02
N ASP A 525 -50.14 2.91 13.35
CA ASP A 525 -50.15 1.80 12.40
C ASP A 525 -51.47 1.01 12.42
N GLY A 526 -51.63 0.08 11.48
CA GLY A 526 -52.78 -0.83 11.41
C GLY A 526 -52.92 -1.77 12.61
N ARG A 527 -51.89 -1.89 13.46
CA ARG A 527 -51.91 -2.63 14.74
C ARG A 527 -52.25 -1.74 15.94
N ALA A 528 -52.68 -0.50 15.68
CA ALA A 528 -53.07 0.50 16.66
C ALA A 528 -51.95 0.98 17.60
N ARG A 529 -50.67 0.77 17.24
CA ARG A 529 -49.48 1.27 17.96
C ARG A 529 -49.27 2.75 17.66
N ASP A 530 -48.92 3.52 18.68
CA ASP A 530 -48.54 4.94 18.53
C ASP A 530 -47.06 4.99 18.10
N LEU A 531 -46.77 5.55 16.92
CA LEU A 531 -45.43 5.60 16.32
C LEU A 531 -44.94 7.04 16.15
N LEU A 532 -43.61 7.23 16.15
CA LEU A 532 -42.94 8.45 15.74
C LEU A 532 -42.04 8.14 14.54
N VAL A 533 -42.37 8.72 13.39
CA VAL A 533 -41.62 8.54 12.15
C VAL A 533 -40.77 9.77 11.89
N LYS A 534 -39.47 9.59 11.66
CA LYS A 534 -38.51 10.64 11.33
C LYS A 534 -37.84 10.37 10.00
N GLN A 535 -37.79 11.37 9.13
CA GLN A 535 -37.20 11.29 7.80
C GLN A 535 -36.12 12.38 7.64
N VAL A 536 -34.93 11.99 7.18
CA VAL A 536 -33.77 12.86 7.00
C VAL A 536 -33.11 12.61 5.64
N PRO A 537 -32.76 13.65 4.85
CA PRO A 537 -32.06 13.47 3.58
C PRO A 537 -30.58 13.11 3.79
N SER A 538 -30.03 12.25 2.92
CA SER A 538 -28.62 11.83 2.90
C SER A 538 -27.92 12.37 1.66
N PHE A 539 -26.69 12.88 1.81
CA PHE A 539 -25.91 13.52 0.76
C PHE A 539 -24.58 12.78 0.55
N SER A 540 -24.14 12.69 -0.71
CA SER A 540 -22.81 12.17 -1.08
C SER A 540 -21.74 13.20 -0.73
N GLY A 541 -20.47 12.79 -0.69
CA GLY A 541 -19.31 13.65 -0.38
C GLY A 541 -19.15 14.88 -1.29
N GLY A 542 -19.82 14.90 -2.46
CA GLY A 542 -19.91 16.07 -3.35
C GLY A 542 -21.11 17.00 -3.10
N GLY A 543 -21.88 16.81 -2.03
CA GLY A 543 -23.07 17.62 -1.70
C GLY A 543 -24.33 17.25 -2.50
N VAL A 544 -24.29 16.15 -3.27
CA VAL A 544 -25.43 15.69 -4.08
C VAL A 544 -26.35 14.80 -3.24
N HIS A 545 -27.65 15.11 -3.23
CA HIS A 545 -28.66 14.30 -2.55
C HIS A 545 -28.64 12.85 -3.09
N SER A 546 -28.40 11.90 -2.18
CA SER A 546 -28.17 10.48 -2.51
C SER A 546 -29.33 9.58 -2.11
N GLY A 547 -30.22 10.04 -1.23
CA GLY A 547 -31.39 9.29 -0.79
C GLY A 547 -31.85 9.71 0.60
N TRP A 548 -32.63 8.87 1.27
CA TRP A 548 -33.28 9.21 2.54
C TRP A 548 -32.94 8.20 3.65
N ILE A 549 -32.86 8.68 4.89
CA ILE A 549 -32.77 7.87 6.11
C ILE A 549 -34.08 8.05 6.88
N LEU A 550 -34.75 6.93 7.15
CA LEU A 550 -36.00 6.87 7.89
C LEU A 550 -35.77 6.14 9.21
N SER A 551 -36.30 6.69 10.30
CA SER A 551 -36.37 6.05 11.61
C SER A 551 -37.83 5.94 12.08
N VAL A 552 -38.23 4.76 12.55
CA VAL A 552 -39.56 4.48 13.10
C VAL A 552 -39.42 4.02 14.55
N VAL A 553 -40.01 4.78 15.46
CA VAL A 553 -39.93 4.56 16.91
C VAL A 553 -41.32 4.25 17.47
N ASP A 554 -41.46 3.18 18.25
CA ASP A 554 -42.71 2.83 18.94
C ASP A 554 -42.82 3.59 20.26
N VAL A 555 -43.83 4.46 20.39
CA VAL A 555 -44.07 5.32 21.55
C VAL A 555 -45.34 4.94 22.31
N SER A 556 -45.91 3.76 22.05
CA SER A 556 -47.19 3.30 22.63
C SER A 556 -47.18 3.28 24.16
N ALA A 557 -46.12 2.72 24.77
CA ALA A 557 -46.01 2.63 26.23
C ALA A 557 -45.92 4.00 26.90
N LEU A 558 -45.18 4.94 26.28
CA LEU A 558 -45.04 6.30 26.78
C LEU A 558 -46.39 7.04 26.73
N ARG A 559 -47.12 6.94 25.61
CA ARG A 559 -48.45 7.55 25.46
C ARG A 559 -49.48 6.98 26.42
N GLN A 560 -49.44 5.68 26.71
CA GLN A 560 -50.35 5.07 27.67
C GLN A 560 -50.09 5.58 29.11
N ALA A 561 -48.83 5.71 29.50
CA ALA A 561 -48.45 6.25 30.80
C ALA A 561 -48.87 7.73 30.98
N GLU A 562 -48.71 8.55 29.93
CA GLU A 562 -49.19 9.94 29.93
C GLU A 562 -50.70 10.03 30.16
N ARG A 563 -51.49 9.23 29.44
CA ARG A 563 -52.96 9.21 29.57
C ARG A 563 -53.41 8.82 30.99
N GLN A 564 -52.79 7.79 31.58
CA GLN A 564 -53.11 7.35 32.95
C GLN A 564 -52.84 8.44 33.99
N ARG A 565 -51.73 9.17 33.85
CA ARG A 565 -51.39 10.29 34.74
C ARG A 565 -52.42 11.41 34.65
N ASP A 566 -52.81 11.77 33.43
CA ASP A 566 -53.70 12.90 33.19
C ASP A 566 -55.13 12.61 33.71
N ASP A 567 -55.61 11.37 33.59
CA ASP A 567 -56.91 10.96 34.14
C ASP A 567 -56.94 10.96 35.68
N ALA A 568 -55.84 10.54 36.33
CA ALA A 568 -55.70 10.60 37.79
C ALA A 568 -55.75 12.05 38.32
N MET A 569 -55.12 13.00 37.62
CA MET A 569 -55.12 14.42 37.99
C MET A 569 -56.52 15.05 37.93
N ARG A 570 -57.35 14.65 36.95
CA ARG A 570 -58.73 15.15 36.82
C ARG A 570 -59.61 14.71 37.99
N PHE A 571 -59.47 13.46 38.44
CA PHE A 571 -60.27 12.92 39.53
C PHE A 571 -59.94 13.59 40.88
N LEU A 572 -58.65 13.83 41.17
CA LEU A 572 -58.20 14.52 42.39
C LEU A 572 -58.86 15.90 42.56
N GLY A 573 -58.92 16.67 41.47
CA GLY A 573 -59.50 18.00 41.47
C GLY A 573 -60.97 18.01 41.89
N HIS A 574 -61.70 16.91 41.68
CA HIS A 574 -63.10 16.79 42.06
C HIS A 574 -63.26 16.55 43.57
N ASP A 575 -62.52 15.61 44.15
CA ASP A 575 -62.70 15.19 45.55
C ASP A 575 -62.05 16.13 46.58
N LEU A 576 -60.98 16.85 46.22
CA LEU A 576 -60.41 17.91 47.08
C LEU A 576 -61.32 19.14 47.20
N ARG A 577 -62.10 19.45 46.16
CA ARG A 577 -63.03 20.59 46.17
C ARG A 577 -64.18 20.39 47.14
N ALA A 578 -64.64 19.16 47.37
CA ALA A 578 -65.80 18.87 48.22
C ALA A 578 -65.65 19.31 49.70
N PRO A 579 -64.57 18.95 50.43
CA PRO A 579 -64.37 19.44 51.79
C PRO A 579 -64.09 20.95 51.83
N GLN A 580 -63.39 21.50 50.83
CA GLN A 580 -63.13 22.94 50.72
C GLN A 580 -64.42 23.75 50.51
N ALA A 581 -65.31 23.28 49.63
CA ALA A 581 -66.63 23.88 49.43
C ALA A 581 -67.45 23.83 50.72
N SER A 582 -67.41 22.70 51.46
CA SER A 582 -68.09 22.57 52.75
C SER A 582 -67.58 23.54 53.81
N ILE A 583 -66.26 23.81 53.85
CA ILE A 583 -65.65 24.83 54.73
C ILE A 583 -66.17 26.22 54.38
N LEU A 584 -66.18 26.58 53.09
CA LEU A 584 -66.67 27.88 52.62
C LEU A 584 -68.16 28.06 52.95
N THR A 585 -68.99 27.04 52.74
CA THR A 585 -70.42 27.08 53.10
C THR A 585 -70.62 27.24 54.61
N LEU A 586 -69.82 26.58 55.45
CA LEU A 586 -69.88 26.73 56.90
C LEU A 586 -69.48 28.14 57.37
N LEU A 587 -68.42 28.71 56.79
CA LEU A 587 -67.99 30.07 57.05
C LEU A 587 -69.07 31.09 56.65
N GLU A 588 -69.67 30.91 55.48
CA GLU A 588 -70.74 31.78 54.98
C GLU A 588 -72.00 31.70 55.85
N LEU A 589 -72.41 30.49 56.24
CA LEU A 589 -73.55 30.27 57.14
C LEU A 589 -73.33 30.95 58.51
N ARG A 590 -72.11 30.89 59.06
CA ARG A 590 -71.75 31.57 60.31
C ARG A 590 -71.78 33.09 60.17
N ARG A 591 -71.30 33.60 59.03
CA ARG A 591 -71.29 35.04 58.72
C ARG A 591 -72.69 35.63 58.60
N GLN A 592 -73.60 34.90 57.95
CA GLN A 592 -74.98 35.35 57.72
C GLN A 592 -75.88 35.15 58.96
N ASN A 593 -75.63 34.10 59.74
CA ASN A 593 -76.41 33.81 60.95
C ASN A 593 -75.50 33.35 62.11
N PRO A 594 -75.03 34.30 62.95
CA PRO A 594 -74.19 34.00 64.11
C PRO A 594 -74.85 33.10 65.17
N ALA A 595 -76.16 32.87 65.10
CA ALA A 595 -76.90 31.98 66.00
C ALA A 595 -77.13 30.56 65.42
N ALA A 596 -76.77 30.29 64.16
CA ALA A 596 -77.08 29.03 63.48
C ALA A 596 -76.43 27.78 64.11
N MET A 597 -75.35 27.96 64.88
CA MET A 597 -74.67 26.91 65.64
C MET A 597 -73.90 27.54 66.81
N THR A 598 -73.45 26.74 67.77
CA THR A 598 -72.55 27.23 68.84
C THR A 598 -71.13 27.38 68.31
N ASP A 599 -70.29 28.23 68.94
CA ASP A 599 -68.87 28.36 68.56
C ASP A 599 -68.15 27.01 68.60
N ALA A 600 -68.43 26.18 69.61
CA ALA A 600 -67.87 24.84 69.73
C ALA A 600 -68.24 23.95 68.53
N GLN A 601 -69.50 23.95 68.09
CA GLN A 601 -69.94 23.17 66.92
C GLN A 601 -69.37 23.70 65.60
N PHE A 602 -69.21 25.03 65.49
CA PHE A 602 -68.60 25.66 64.32
C PHE A 602 -67.13 25.25 64.19
N HIS A 603 -66.35 25.42 65.25
CA HIS A 603 -64.94 25.03 65.27
C HIS A 603 -64.76 23.54 65.02
N GLN A 604 -65.56 22.67 65.66
CA GLN A 604 -65.48 21.23 65.46
C GLN A 604 -65.79 20.81 64.01
N ARG A 605 -66.79 21.41 63.36
CA ARG A 605 -67.12 21.09 61.96
C ARG A 605 -66.06 21.62 61.00
N LEU A 606 -65.57 22.84 61.24
CA LEU A 606 -64.51 23.45 60.45
C LEU A 606 -63.23 22.62 60.53
N GLU A 607 -62.80 22.26 61.73
CA GLU A 607 -61.65 21.41 62.00
C GLU A 607 -61.80 20.04 61.33
N ARG A 608 -62.98 19.42 61.41
CA ARG A 608 -63.24 18.14 60.73
C ARG A 608 -63.06 18.24 59.22
N HIS A 609 -63.62 19.26 58.56
CA HIS A 609 -63.48 19.39 57.11
C HIS A 609 -62.06 19.80 56.69
N ALA A 610 -61.37 20.63 57.48
CA ALA A 610 -59.97 21.01 57.24
C ALA A 610 -59.04 19.80 57.39
N THR A 611 -59.20 19.03 58.47
CA THR A 611 -58.45 17.79 58.72
C THR A 611 -58.71 16.75 57.63
N LYS A 612 -59.96 16.64 57.15
CA LYS A 612 -60.32 15.76 56.04
C LYS A 612 -59.66 16.18 54.71
N ALA A 613 -59.59 17.48 54.42
CA ALA A 613 -58.91 17.98 53.23
C ALA A 613 -57.39 17.72 53.30
N MET A 614 -56.77 17.96 54.47
CA MET A 614 -55.35 17.67 54.68
C MET A 614 -55.04 16.19 54.51
N ALA A 615 -55.84 15.30 55.11
CA ALA A 615 -55.65 13.85 54.97
C ALA A 615 -55.76 13.39 53.50
N LEU A 616 -56.67 13.96 52.71
CA LEU A 616 -56.80 13.67 51.27
C LEU A 616 -55.55 14.12 50.48
N SER A 617 -55.02 15.30 50.79
CA SER A 617 -53.79 15.80 50.17
C SER A 617 -52.58 14.95 50.53
N ASP A 618 -52.43 14.58 51.81
CA ASP A 618 -51.33 13.74 52.28
C ASP A 618 -51.39 12.35 51.65
N ASP A 619 -52.56 11.72 51.60
CA ASP A 619 -52.74 10.40 50.98
C ASP A 619 -52.38 10.42 49.49
N PHE A 620 -52.70 11.51 48.79
CA PHE A 620 -52.34 11.66 47.37
C PHE A 620 -50.85 11.86 47.15
N ILE A 621 -50.22 12.79 47.89
CA ILE A 621 -48.76 13.00 47.81
C ILE A 621 -48.03 11.67 48.03
N GLN A 622 -48.56 10.84 48.93
CA GLN A 622 -47.94 9.58 49.30
C GLN A 622 -48.18 8.50 48.24
N LEU A 623 -49.34 8.48 47.58
CA LEU A 623 -49.53 7.66 46.38
C LEU A 623 -48.57 8.05 45.25
N VAL A 624 -48.39 9.35 44.99
CA VAL A 624 -47.45 9.86 43.97
C VAL A 624 -46.01 9.52 44.34
N ARG A 625 -45.63 9.69 45.62
CA ARG A 625 -44.31 9.28 46.12
C ARG A 625 -44.11 7.78 45.97
N ALA A 626 -45.11 6.98 46.33
CA ALA A 626 -45.14 5.54 46.11
C ALA A 626 -45.18 5.14 44.63
N GLN A 627 -45.41 6.06 43.68
CA GLN A 627 -45.27 5.86 42.23
C GLN A 627 -43.98 6.47 41.65
N SER A 628 -43.16 7.17 42.45
CA SER A 628 -41.91 7.80 42.02
C SER A 628 -40.69 6.88 42.19
N SER A 629 -39.62 7.11 41.43
CA SER A 629 -38.49 6.16 41.28
C SER A 629 -37.47 6.13 42.44
N GLY A 630 -37.65 6.95 43.48
CA GLY A 630 -36.73 7.05 44.61
C GLY A 630 -37.19 6.19 45.79
N TYR A 631 -36.60 5.01 45.98
CA TYR A 631 -36.80 4.17 47.15
C TYR A 631 -35.50 4.01 47.94
N ARG A 632 -35.61 3.84 49.26
CA ARG A 632 -34.48 3.44 50.11
C ARG A 632 -34.75 2.04 50.64
N ILE A 633 -34.36 1.04 49.87
CA ILE A 633 -34.48 -0.35 50.29
C ILE A 633 -33.45 -0.62 51.38
N GLU A 634 -33.94 -1.06 52.52
CA GLU A 634 -33.15 -1.50 53.66
C GLU A 634 -33.61 -2.87 54.16
N ARG A 635 -32.74 -3.54 54.91
CA ARG A 635 -33.01 -4.86 55.45
C ARG A 635 -33.78 -4.68 56.77
N CYS A 636 -35.05 -5.09 56.82
CA CYS A 636 -35.92 -4.90 57.98
C CYS A 636 -36.54 -6.22 58.44
N ASN A 637 -36.67 -6.38 59.76
CA ASN A 637 -37.48 -7.43 60.36
C ASN A 637 -38.96 -7.00 60.38
N LEU A 638 -39.80 -7.73 59.63
CA LEU A 638 -41.23 -7.42 59.51
C LEU A 638 -41.99 -7.58 60.82
N VAL A 639 -41.52 -8.44 61.74
CA VAL A 639 -42.14 -8.62 63.06
C VAL A 639 -41.96 -7.39 63.93
N ASP A 640 -40.76 -6.81 63.93
CA ASP A 640 -40.47 -5.59 64.69
C ASP A 640 -41.21 -4.39 64.11
N LEU A 641 -41.26 -4.30 62.77
CA LEU A 641 -42.02 -3.26 62.08
C LEU A 641 -43.53 -3.34 62.37
N LEU A 642 -44.10 -4.55 62.38
CA LEU A 642 -45.51 -4.75 62.71
C LEU A 642 -45.81 -4.37 64.17
N ARG A 643 -44.90 -4.70 65.11
CA ARG A 643 -45.06 -4.30 66.53
C ARG A 643 -45.06 -2.79 66.70
N GLU A 644 -44.12 -2.10 66.06
CA GLU A 644 -44.05 -0.63 66.06
C GLU A 644 -45.34 -0.02 65.51
N CYS A 645 -45.85 -0.52 64.38
CA CYS A 645 -47.13 -0.05 63.83
C CYS A 645 -48.33 -0.32 64.74
N ILE A 646 -48.31 -1.39 65.55
CA ILE A 646 -49.35 -1.68 66.54
C ILE A 646 -49.27 -0.70 67.71
N ASP A 647 -48.06 -0.41 68.19
CA ASP A 647 -47.81 0.55 69.27
C ASP A 647 -48.27 1.96 68.88
N ASP A 648 -48.06 2.37 67.62
CA ASP A 648 -48.56 3.64 67.06
C ASP A 648 -50.09 3.77 67.12
N GLN A 649 -50.84 2.67 67.19
CA GLN A 649 -52.30 2.67 67.27
C GLN A 649 -52.85 2.64 68.71
N TRP A 650 -51.98 2.67 69.73
CA TRP A 650 -52.33 2.51 71.14
C TRP A 650 -53.46 3.44 71.61
N GLU A 651 -53.44 4.72 71.22
CA GLU A 651 -54.46 5.69 71.62
C GLU A 651 -55.85 5.34 71.03
N THR A 652 -55.88 4.96 69.75
CA THR A 652 -57.12 4.57 69.05
C THR A 652 -57.69 3.28 69.65
N LEU A 653 -56.84 2.33 70.04
CA LEU A 653 -57.24 1.09 70.71
C LEU A 653 -57.89 1.37 72.07
N ARG A 654 -57.30 2.24 72.88
CA ARG A 654 -57.86 2.65 74.17
C ARG A 654 -59.21 3.36 74.00
N ARG A 655 -59.30 4.30 73.06
CA ARG A 655 -60.52 5.08 72.82
C ARG A 655 -61.69 4.21 72.33
N ARG A 656 -61.43 3.21 71.48
CA ARG A 656 -62.44 2.29 70.93
C ARG A 656 -62.60 0.98 71.72
N LYS A 657 -61.91 0.83 72.86
CA LYS A 657 -61.86 -0.40 73.68
C LYS A 657 -61.61 -1.69 72.87
N LEU A 658 -60.76 -1.61 71.85
CA LEU A 658 -60.37 -2.74 71.01
C LEU A 658 -59.13 -3.42 71.57
N ARG A 659 -58.92 -4.70 71.22
CA ARG A 659 -57.71 -5.45 71.61
C ARG A 659 -57.02 -5.99 70.36
N ILE A 660 -55.72 -5.71 70.23
CA ILE A 660 -54.87 -6.36 69.23
C ILE A 660 -54.15 -7.54 69.89
N VAL A 661 -54.18 -8.70 69.24
CA VAL A 661 -53.40 -9.88 69.64
C VAL A 661 -52.38 -10.20 68.57
N MET A 662 -51.13 -10.31 68.99
CA MET A 662 -50.06 -10.85 68.15
C MET A 662 -50.11 -12.38 68.21
N ALA A 663 -50.43 -13.00 67.08
CA ALA A 663 -50.36 -14.46 66.94
C ALA A 663 -48.88 -14.92 66.83
N PRO A 664 -48.59 -16.22 67.05
CA PRO A 664 -47.24 -16.77 66.93
C PRO A 664 -46.61 -16.41 65.58
N SER A 665 -45.49 -15.69 65.62
CA SER A 665 -44.74 -15.24 64.44
C SER A 665 -43.27 -15.70 64.57
N PRO A 666 -42.54 -15.89 63.47
CA PRO A 666 -41.10 -16.19 63.49
C PRO A 666 -40.30 -15.15 64.30
N GLN A 667 -39.17 -15.52 64.89
CA GLN A 667 -38.31 -14.55 65.59
C GLN A 667 -37.64 -13.56 64.62
N GLU A 668 -37.25 -14.03 63.42
CA GLU A 668 -36.64 -13.21 62.38
C GLU A 668 -37.41 -13.38 61.06
N ALA A 669 -38.13 -12.35 60.63
CA ALA A 669 -38.81 -12.31 59.34
C ALA A 669 -38.23 -11.17 58.49
N THR A 670 -37.02 -11.39 57.99
CA THR A 670 -36.25 -10.33 57.32
C THR A 670 -36.65 -10.18 55.85
N SER A 671 -36.90 -8.94 55.42
CA SER A 671 -37.21 -8.56 54.03
C SER A 671 -36.43 -7.31 53.60
N LEU A 672 -36.16 -7.17 52.30
CA LEU A 672 -35.55 -5.97 51.71
C LEU A 672 -36.65 -5.02 51.28
N ILE A 673 -36.92 -4.01 52.10
CA ILE A 673 -38.07 -3.12 51.93
C ILE A 673 -37.72 -1.66 52.17
N ASP A 674 -38.54 -0.76 51.61
CA ASP A 674 -38.58 0.63 52.05
C ASP A 674 -39.42 0.70 53.34
N ARG A 675 -38.73 0.85 54.47
CA ARG A 675 -39.34 0.79 55.80
C ARG A 675 -40.49 1.78 55.98
N GLU A 676 -40.34 3.02 55.53
CA GLU A 676 -41.38 4.05 55.66
C GLU A 676 -42.65 3.67 54.89
N LEU A 677 -42.49 3.22 53.63
CA LEU A 677 -43.62 2.87 52.77
C LEU A 677 -44.34 1.61 53.26
N VAL A 678 -43.61 0.60 53.72
CA VAL A 678 -44.20 -0.63 54.26
C VAL A 678 -44.85 -0.40 55.62
N ALA A 679 -44.24 0.37 56.53
CA ALA A 679 -44.87 0.76 57.80
C ALA A 679 -46.22 1.43 57.56
N ARG A 680 -46.28 2.36 56.60
CA ARG A 680 -47.54 3.02 56.22
C ARG A 680 -48.55 2.06 55.59
N ALA A 681 -48.10 1.11 54.78
CA ALA A 681 -48.98 0.09 54.22
C ALA A 681 -49.62 -0.77 55.33
N ILE A 682 -48.83 -1.18 56.33
CA ILE A 682 -49.31 -1.88 57.53
C ILE A 682 -50.27 -0.99 58.32
N GLY A 683 -49.92 0.28 58.54
CA GLY A 683 -50.77 1.27 59.20
C GLY A 683 -52.12 1.47 58.49
N ASN A 684 -52.17 1.44 57.16
CA ASN A 684 -53.42 1.50 56.40
C ASN A 684 -54.29 0.25 56.60
N LEU A 685 -53.68 -0.93 56.68
CA LEU A 685 -54.39 -2.18 56.98
C LEU A 685 -54.94 -2.18 58.42
N LEU A 686 -54.13 -1.80 59.40
CA LEU A 686 -54.53 -1.65 60.80
C LEU A 686 -55.63 -0.59 60.94
N GLY A 687 -55.47 0.56 60.28
CA GLY A 687 -56.47 1.62 60.27
C GLY A 687 -57.81 1.17 59.71
N ASN A 688 -57.83 0.32 58.67
CA ASN A 688 -59.04 -0.29 58.17
C ASN A 688 -59.65 -1.27 59.19
N ALA A 689 -58.85 -2.18 59.75
CA ALA A 689 -59.30 -3.13 60.77
C ALA A 689 -59.93 -2.42 61.99
N LEU A 690 -59.30 -1.35 62.48
CA LEU A 690 -59.78 -0.51 63.58
C LEU A 690 -61.09 0.22 63.24
N LYS A 691 -61.26 0.62 61.98
CA LYS A 691 -62.45 1.35 61.49
C LYS A 691 -63.68 0.45 61.43
N PHE A 692 -63.52 -0.78 60.95
CA PHE A 692 -64.63 -1.70 60.65
C PHE A 692 -64.93 -2.72 61.75
N SER A 693 -64.07 -2.82 62.77
CA SER A 693 -64.32 -3.66 63.96
C SER A 693 -65.34 -3.04 64.92
N ARG A 694 -66.19 -3.87 65.52
CA ARG A 694 -67.12 -3.50 66.61
C ARG A 694 -66.39 -3.27 67.95
N GLU A 695 -66.96 -2.46 68.85
CA GLU A 695 -66.36 -2.19 70.17
C GLU A 695 -66.11 -3.49 70.96
N GLY A 696 -64.92 -3.65 71.54
CA GLY A 696 -64.52 -4.87 72.26
C GLY A 696 -64.02 -6.04 71.40
N ALA A 697 -64.02 -5.92 70.07
CA ALA A 697 -63.52 -6.96 69.17
C ALA A 697 -62.00 -7.15 69.23
N TRP A 698 -61.57 -8.33 68.78
CA TRP A 698 -60.17 -8.68 68.60
C TRP A 698 -59.72 -8.39 67.17
N ILE A 699 -58.52 -7.84 67.05
CA ILE A 699 -57.80 -7.74 65.78
C ILE A 699 -56.57 -8.62 65.91
N THR A 700 -56.43 -9.59 65.02
CA THR A 700 -55.32 -10.55 65.04
C THR A 700 -54.26 -10.11 64.04
N CYS A 701 -53.03 -9.95 64.51
CA CYS A 701 -51.88 -9.59 63.68
C CYS A 701 -50.82 -10.70 63.75
N ALA A 702 -50.25 -11.06 62.61
CA ALA A 702 -49.20 -12.08 62.53
C ALA A 702 -48.27 -11.82 61.34
N VAL A 703 -47.03 -12.32 61.44
CA VAL A 703 -46.16 -12.49 60.27
C VAL A 703 -46.03 -14.00 60.01
N GLU A 704 -46.48 -14.45 58.84
CA GLU A 704 -46.54 -15.86 58.46
C GLU A 704 -45.53 -16.14 57.33
N ALA A 705 -44.88 -17.31 57.34
CA ALA A 705 -44.06 -17.77 56.21
C ALA A 705 -44.99 -18.28 55.09
N LEU A 706 -44.81 -17.79 53.86
CA LEU A 706 -45.57 -18.22 52.69
C LEU A 706 -44.60 -18.65 51.58
N GLY A 707 -44.01 -19.84 51.72
CA GLY A 707 -43.01 -20.35 50.78
C GLY A 707 -41.72 -19.52 50.81
N ALA A 708 -41.40 -18.84 49.72
CA ALA A 708 -40.25 -17.94 49.58
C ALA A 708 -40.54 -16.48 49.97
N ASP A 709 -41.76 -16.21 50.47
CA ASP A 709 -42.22 -14.88 50.87
C ASP A 709 -42.61 -14.84 52.36
N TRP A 710 -42.69 -13.65 52.92
CA TRP A 710 -43.31 -13.32 54.21
C TRP A 710 -44.67 -12.68 53.99
N ALA A 711 -45.67 -13.06 54.78
CA ALA A 711 -47.01 -12.47 54.74
C ALA A 711 -47.32 -11.75 56.06
N VAL A 712 -47.46 -10.42 56.02
CA VAL A 712 -47.96 -9.63 57.15
C VAL A 712 -49.49 -9.68 57.13
N ARG A 713 -50.08 -10.39 58.09
CA ARG A 713 -51.52 -10.62 58.22
C ARG A 713 -52.14 -9.67 59.24
N VAL A 714 -53.21 -8.99 58.84
CA VAL A 714 -54.09 -8.20 59.70
C VAL A 714 -55.52 -8.70 59.51
N GLU A 715 -56.12 -9.21 60.57
CA GLU A 715 -57.45 -9.81 60.57
C GLU A 715 -58.39 -9.11 61.55
N ASP A 716 -59.58 -8.75 61.08
CA ASP A 716 -60.63 -8.09 61.87
C ASP A 716 -61.91 -8.94 61.96
N GLU A 717 -62.69 -8.74 63.04
CA GLU A 717 -64.04 -9.33 63.21
C GLU A 717 -65.17 -8.42 62.67
N GLY A 718 -64.90 -7.67 61.60
CA GLY A 718 -65.84 -6.74 61.00
C GLY A 718 -66.97 -7.39 60.19
N PRO A 719 -67.78 -6.60 59.46
CA PRO A 719 -68.93 -7.08 58.69
C PRO A 719 -68.55 -7.93 57.47
N GLY A 720 -67.27 -8.06 57.13
CA GLY A 720 -66.79 -8.75 55.92
C GLY A 720 -67.11 -7.99 54.62
N ILE A 721 -66.59 -8.51 53.50
CA ILE A 721 -66.62 -7.84 52.18
C ILE A 721 -67.29 -8.76 51.14
N ASP A 722 -68.25 -8.20 50.39
CA ASP A 722 -68.94 -8.87 49.27
C ASP A 722 -67.99 -9.18 48.10
N GLU A 723 -68.12 -10.36 47.50
CA GLU A 723 -67.25 -10.87 46.42
C GLU A 723 -67.18 -9.95 45.20
N ALA A 724 -68.28 -9.27 44.84
CA ALA A 724 -68.29 -8.32 43.72
C ALA A 724 -67.44 -7.07 44.02
N LEU A 725 -67.31 -6.69 45.29
CA LEU A 725 -66.50 -5.55 45.71
C LEU A 725 -65.02 -5.90 45.83
N GLN A 726 -64.68 -7.16 46.18
CA GLN A 726 -63.30 -7.60 46.44
C GLN A 726 -62.34 -7.32 45.27
N ALA A 727 -62.80 -7.52 44.02
CA ALA A 727 -61.98 -7.29 42.82
C ALA A 727 -61.63 -5.81 42.58
N GLN A 728 -62.44 -4.88 43.10
CA GLN A 728 -62.29 -3.44 42.86
C GLN A 728 -61.71 -2.69 44.06
N LEU A 729 -61.59 -3.33 45.23
CA LEU A 729 -61.13 -2.68 46.48
C LEU A 729 -59.73 -2.08 46.41
N PHE A 730 -58.87 -2.62 45.56
CA PHE A 730 -57.49 -2.14 45.41
C PHE A 730 -57.32 -1.15 44.26
N GLU A 731 -58.39 -0.83 43.53
CA GLU A 731 -58.37 0.26 42.56
C GLU A 731 -58.44 1.60 43.32
N PRO A 732 -57.67 2.62 42.90
CA PRO A 732 -57.76 3.94 43.50
C PRO A 732 -59.20 4.47 43.49
N PHE A 733 -59.63 5.07 44.59
CA PHE A 733 -60.89 5.81 44.72
C PHE A 733 -62.17 4.97 44.78
N VAL A 734 -62.08 3.65 44.95
CA VAL A 734 -63.26 2.79 45.15
C VAL A 734 -63.75 2.86 46.61
N ARG A 735 -65.06 3.10 46.81
CA ARG A 735 -65.73 3.10 48.14
C ARG A 735 -66.79 2.00 48.19
N GLY A 736 -66.81 1.23 49.29
CA GLY A 736 -67.85 0.22 49.54
C GLY A 736 -69.22 0.84 49.81
N ARG A 737 -70.29 0.28 49.23
CA ARG A 737 -71.68 0.79 49.30
C ARG A 737 -72.47 0.36 50.54
N SER A 738 -71.83 -0.04 51.64
CA SER A 738 -72.55 -0.44 52.86
C SER A 738 -72.95 0.79 53.69
N GLY A 739 -74.25 0.88 54.01
CA GLY A 739 -75.00 2.06 54.51
C GLY A 739 -74.59 2.74 55.82
N THR A 740 -73.34 2.65 56.25
CA THR A 740 -72.74 3.49 57.28
C THR A 740 -71.72 4.42 56.64
N GLN A 741 -71.93 5.73 56.77
CA GLN A 741 -71.06 6.77 56.21
C GLN A 741 -69.69 6.76 56.93
N VAL A 742 -68.80 5.86 56.53
CA VAL A 742 -67.45 5.74 57.10
C VAL A 742 -66.49 6.68 56.37
N ASP A 743 -65.70 7.42 57.14
CA ASP A 743 -64.80 8.47 56.64
C ASP A 743 -63.49 7.88 56.07
N GLY A 744 -63.26 8.08 54.76
CA GLY A 744 -62.05 7.64 54.06
C GLY A 744 -62.01 8.00 52.56
N ALA A 745 -60.81 8.27 52.05
CA ALA A 745 -60.56 8.70 50.67
C ALA A 745 -60.68 7.59 49.60
N GLY A 746 -60.68 6.32 50.00
CA GLY A 746 -60.57 5.18 49.06
C GLY A 746 -59.15 5.00 48.47
N LEU A 747 -58.15 5.68 49.02
CA LEU A 747 -56.75 5.64 48.55
C LEU A 747 -55.87 4.64 49.32
N GLY A 748 -56.26 4.29 50.55
CA GLY A 748 -55.42 3.49 51.45
C GLY A 748 -55.08 2.11 50.89
N LEU A 749 -56.05 1.35 50.38
CA LEU A 749 -55.82 0.00 49.84
C LEU A 749 -55.09 0.02 48.49
N ALA A 750 -55.34 1.03 47.65
CA ALA A 750 -54.59 1.25 46.42
C ALA A 750 -53.11 1.56 46.69
N PHE A 751 -52.81 2.27 47.78
CA PHE A 751 -51.45 2.46 48.27
C PHE A 751 -50.82 1.14 48.70
N VAL A 752 -51.53 0.31 49.49
CA VAL A 752 -51.00 -1.01 49.92
C VAL A 752 -50.67 -1.89 48.71
N ARG A 753 -51.53 -1.94 47.68
CA ARG A 753 -51.26 -2.68 46.44
C ARG A 753 -50.04 -2.14 45.70
N THR A 754 -49.94 -0.82 45.57
CA THR A 754 -48.81 -0.14 44.92
C THR A 754 -47.49 -0.47 45.61
N VAL A 755 -47.47 -0.41 46.95
CA VAL A 755 -46.30 -0.75 47.76
C VAL A 755 -45.96 -2.24 47.60
N ALA A 756 -46.94 -3.14 47.67
CA ALA A 756 -46.71 -4.58 47.51
C ALA A 756 -46.08 -4.91 46.14
N GLN A 757 -46.70 -4.43 45.05
CA GLN A 757 -46.22 -4.68 43.68
C GLN A 757 -44.80 -4.15 43.47
N ARG A 758 -44.48 -2.98 44.03
CA ARG A 758 -43.14 -2.39 43.92
C ARG A 758 -42.06 -3.15 44.66
N HIS A 759 -42.42 -3.85 45.73
CA HIS A 759 -41.53 -4.74 46.46
C HIS A 759 -41.53 -6.16 45.91
N GLY A 760 -42.04 -6.37 44.68
CA GLY A 760 -42.13 -7.69 44.04
C GLY A 760 -43.17 -8.62 44.69
N GLY A 761 -44.01 -8.08 45.57
CA GLY A 761 -45.01 -8.79 46.35
C GLY A 761 -46.44 -8.59 45.86
N LYS A 762 -47.40 -9.03 46.66
CA LYS A 762 -48.84 -8.94 46.37
C LYS A 762 -49.66 -8.78 47.64
N VAL A 763 -50.90 -8.34 47.51
CA VAL A 763 -51.84 -8.29 48.63
C VAL A 763 -52.90 -9.36 48.41
N LEU A 764 -53.17 -10.18 49.43
CA LEU A 764 -54.24 -11.18 49.42
C LEU A 764 -55.33 -10.75 50.40
N LEU A 765 -56.58 -11.03 50.04
CA LEU A 765 -57.76 -10.79 50.86
C LEU A 765 -58.52 -12.10 51.03
N ASP A 766 -58.88 -12.39 52.27
CA ASP A 766 -59.78 -13.48 52.63
C ASP A 766 -60.90 -12.90 53.49
N SER A 767 -62.11 -12.83 52.95
CA SER A 767 -63.25 -12.22 53.61
C SER A 767 -64.57 -12.80 53.09
N ALA A 768 -65.54 -12.94 53.99
CA ALA A 768 -66.91 -13.28 53.65
C ALA A 768 -67.86 -12.41 54.50
N PRO A 769 -69.04 -12.03 53.97
CA PRO A 769 -70.02 -11.26 54.74
C PRO A 769 -70.32 -11.90 56.10
N GLY A 770 -70.20 -11.11 57.16
CA GLY A 770 -70.42 -11.50 58.56
C GLY A 770 -69.29 -12.29 59.23
N ARG A 771 -68.17 -12.57 58.54
CA ARG A 771 -67.03 -13.35 59.05
C ARG A 771 -65.74 -12.55 59.29
N GLY A 772 -65.76 -11.23 59.09
CA GLY A 772 -64.57 -10.41 59.17
C GLY A 772 -63.74 -10.38 57.89
N SER A 773 -62.56 -9.75 57.94
CA SER A 773 -61.64 -9.63 56.81
C SER A 773 -60.21 -9.88 57.24
N ALA A 774 -59.47 -10.71 56.48
CA ALA A 774 -58.05 -10.94 56.66
C ALA A 774 -57.27 -10.44 55.44
N PHE A 775 -56.51 -9.37 55.64
CA PHE A 775 -55.59 -8.83 54.64
C PHE A 775 -54.19 -9.39 54.88
N ARG A 776 -53.53 -9.88 53.83
CA ARG A 776 -52.15 -10.38 53.87
C ARG A 776 -51.29 -9.59 52.88
N LEU A 777 -50.34 -8.80 53.39
CA LEU A 777 -49.31 -8.13 52.59
C LEU A 777 -48.13 -9.08 52.41
N VAL A 778 -47.94 -9.60 51.19
CA VAL A 778 -46.91 -10.56 50.84
C VAL A 778 -45.68 -9.82 50.31
N LEU A 779 -44.51 -10.08 50.89
CA LEU A 779 -43.22 -9.46 50.59
C LEU A 779 -42.15 -10.54 50.50
N ALA A 780 -41.20 -10.42 49.58
CA ALA A 780 -40.15 -11.44 49.39
C ALA A 780 -39.23 -11.57 50.61
N GLN A 781 -38.77 -12.78 50.92
CA GLN A 781 -37.74 -12.97 51.94
C GLN A 781 -36.42 -12.35 51.49
N ALA A 782 -35.67 -11.74 52.42
CA ALA A 782 -34.32 -11.30 52.14
C ALA A 782 -33.40 -12.52 51.97
N PRO A 783 -32.56 -12.59 50.92
CA PRO A 783 -31.62 -13.70 50.75
C PRO A 783 -30.64 -13.79 51.95
N ASP A 784 -30.28 -15.01 52.36
CA ASP A 784 -29.42 -15.28 53.53
C ASP A 784 -28.01 -14.66 53.42
N ALA A 785 -27.58 -14.26 52.22
CA ALA A 785 -26.34 -13.53 51.99
C ALA A 785 -26.59 -12.01 51.90
N PRO A 786 -25.76 -11.14 52.50
CA PRO A 786 -25.83 -9.71 52.23
C PRO A 786 -25.58 -9.48 50.73
N PRO A 787 -26.43 -8.70 50.02
CA PRO A 787 -26.14 -8.35 48.63
C PRO A 787 -24.84 -7.53 48.60
N PRO A 788 -23.96 -7.72 47.60
CA PRO A 788 -22.78 -6.88 47.45
C PRO A 788 -23.21 -5.42 47.33
N GLU A 789 -22.52 -4.52 48.03
CA GLU A 789 -22.74 -3.07 47.97
C GLU A 789 -22.79 -2.62 46.50
N ARG A 790 -24.00 -2.41 45.98
CA ARG A 790 -24.18 -1.69 44.72
C ARG A 790 -24.04 -0.22 45.03
N GLY A 791 -22.85 0.30 44.72
CA GLY A 791 -22.55 1.72 44.73
C GLY A 791 -23.63 2.54 44.04
N GLN A 792 -23.82 3.74 44.57
CA GLN A 792 -24.59 4.84 44.01
C GLN A 792 -24.56 4.80 42.47
N ARG A 793 -25.70 4.46 41.87
CA ARG A 793 -25.96 4.87 40.49
C ARG A 793 -26.18 6.37 40.53
N GLU A 794 -25.13 7.12 40.19
CA GLU A 794 -25.24 8.52 39.79
C GLU A 794 -26.32 8.64 38.71
N ALA A 795 -27.23 9.59 38.92
CA ALA A 795 -28.21 9.99 37.93
C ALA A 795 -27.48 10.57 36.70
N PRO A 796 -27.92 10.28 35.46
CA PRO A 796 -27.46 11.04 34.31
C PRO A 796 -27.95 12.48 34.47
N ALA A 797 -27.03 13.43 34.30
CA ALA A 797 -27.28 14.87 34.33
C ALA A 797 -28.26 15.32 33.24
#